data_AF-A0A8S1Q1K0-F1
#
_entry.id   AF-A0A8S1Q1K0-F1
#
_cell.length_a   1.000
_cell.length_b   1.000
_cell.length_c   1.000
_cell.angle_alpha   90.00
_cell.angle_beta   90.00
_cell.angle_gamma   90.00
#
_symmetry.space_group_name_H-M   'P 1'
#
loop_
_entity.id
_entity.type
_entity.pdbx_description
1 polymer ?
#
loop_
_entity_poly.entity_id
_entity_poly.type
_entity_poly.pdbx_seq_one_letter_code
_entity_poly.pdbx_strand_id
1 'polypeptide(L)'
;MLNHFHKKILRLLKKVDVFSQPVFLLIKQEQGHKTLFGACLTLGLITFFLYLLILNLYEMRQRKNLNSLSTEIYHAQPQQFKLNEQNFTLTFAFQSPSFYTYIDESVYVVEAKIQTKTTRIAGNEKIDEWTTKDLPLTTCTPKLIRQVELQDYFSHLVLPTNYCIDWNIIKELSLEGTFDSQVYSSILFQFKICNELTKKSKECKSRDEIKKQLEQNYFSLQMSSYVIDVNNEDHPFLTKGEDIFTTISSKIFKEISFYMQPITVFTDLGLISENYQIQNTLRYKRHTEMIDLNESDLIMNVVIRLDQIEQQYYRNYPKIQIILSQIGGLWQVFFTAAFLIQKPINMLSYYVRILNSLFEFEQEQKKTIINQIKEDQNPDSLQQELTTRKQQQSAREILVIQNKKKPLQRLQSIKIKKKQFEFIDSLTVDHRSKEEAKQQLTKAISFSIKQYFQSIQKKLKMKWTDYFYFINCFVNSKNYKSLQIQYSFQKIIKQMDILYILKKLQEIDKLKMILLTESQIKVFDYLQKPIIPLDPNSKQFNLSQNYYSILKPIKTDFQRALDAQNAFKDIAENLNNPINVKLINSIDKTIVDLLKMRKESLNQFSLDDVCISEQGYERNAVLAIDINQRHISLAN
;
A
#
# COMPACT_ATOMS: atom_id res chain seq x y z
N MET A 1 -1.17 27.74 28.04
CA MET A 1 -0.49 26.44 27.81
C MET A 1 -0.98 25.72 26.55
N LEU A 2 -2.29 25.65 26.26
CA LEU A 2 -2.88 25.02 25.06
C LEU A 2 -2.26 25.46 23.71
N ASN A 3 -2.02 26.75 23.53
CA ASN A 3 -1.51 27.30 22.25
C ASN A 3 -0.07 26.87 21.92
N HIS A 4 0.73 26.52 22.93
CA HIS A 4 2.11 26.05 22.71
C HIS A 4 2.11 24.56 22.34
N PHE A 5 1.25 23.76 22.99
CA PHE A 5 1.09 22.33 22.71
C PHE A 5 0.54 22.10 21.29
N HIS A 6 -0.47 22.87 20.89
CA HIS A 6 -1.05 22.81 19.55
C HIS A 6 -0.03 23.15 18.44
N LYS A 7 0.83 24.16 18.67
CA LYS A 7 1.91 24.52 17.76
C LYS A 7 3.00 23.44 17.66
N LYS A 8 3.26 22.70 18.75
CA LYS A 8 4.23 21.59 18.77
C LYS A 8 3.68 20.38 18.02
N ILE A 9 2.40 20.04 18.22
CA ILE A 9 1.69 18.98 17.48
C ILE A 9 1.64 19.29 15.97
N LEU A 10 1.29 20.53 15.60
CA LEU A 10 1.28 20.97 14.19
C LEU A 10 2.66 20.87 13.52
N ARG A 11 3.75 21.05 14.26
CA ARG A 11 5.12 20.87 13.74
C ARG A 11 5.49 19.38 13.59
N LEU A 12 5.02 18.52 14.49
CA LEU A 12 5.20 17.06 14.41
C LEU A 12 4.41 16.46 13.24
N LEU A 13 3.14 16.82 13.08
CA LEU A 13 2.30 16.39 11.95
C LEU A 13 2.91 16.72 10.60
N LYS A 14 3.49 17.93 10.46
CA LYS A 14 4.17 18.31 9.22
C LYS A 14 5.33 17.39 8.86
N LYS A 15 6.00 16.74 9.82
CA LYS A 15 7.11 15.83 9.51
C LYS A 15 6.67 14.58 8.76
N VAL A 16 5.43 14.14 8.95
CA VAL A 16 4.82 12.94 8.33
C VAL A 16 4.49 13.15 6.85
N ASP A 17 4.50 14.39 6.36
CA ASP A 17 4.29 14.68 4.94
C ASP A 17 5.41 14.09 4.05
N VAL A 18 5.11 12.94 3.44
CA VAL A 18 5.93 12.23 2.46
C VAL A 18 5.97 12.95 1.11
N PHE A 19 4.96 13.77 0.80
CA PHE A 19 4.85 14.47 -0.48
C PHE A 19 5.60 15.81 -0.53
N SER A 20 6.59 16.01 0.35
CA SER A 20 7.31 17.27 0.50
C SER A 20 8.05 17.67 -0.78
N GLN A 21 7.99 18.95 -1.13
CA GLN A 21 8.67 19.46 -2.32
C GLN A 21 10.13 19.84 -2.01
N PRO A 22 11.14 19.35 -2.76
CA PRO A 22 12.54 19.73 -2.56
C PRO A 22 12.76 21.21 -2.89
N VAL A 23 13.60 21.86 -2.07
CA VAL A 23 13.94 23.28 -2.20
C VAL A 23 15.34 23.41 -2.81
N PHE A 24 15.47 24.06 -3.98
CA PHE A 24 16.75 24.21 -4.70
C PHE A 24 17.76 25.16 -4.03
N LEU A 25 17.28 26.14 -3.24
CA LEU A 25 18.09 27.07 -2.43
C LEU A 25 17.51 27.07 -1.01
N LEU A 26 18.23 26.53 -0.03
CA LEU A 26 17.75 26.32 1.34
C LEU A 26 17.22 27.63 1.97
N ILE A 27 15.90 27.72 2.15
CA ILE A 27 15.28 28.83 2.87
C ILE A 27 15.16 28.42 4.34
N LYS A 28 15.90 29.11 5.22
CA LYS A 28 15.88 28.87 6.68
C LYS A 28 16.20 27.41 7.07
N GLN A 29 17.16 26.78 6.37
CA GLN A 29 17.66 25.42 6.66
C GLN A 29 16.62 24.27 6.47
N GLU A 30 15.47 24.50 5.82
CA GLU A 30 14.52 23.43 5.49
C GLU A 30 14.81 22.84 4.09
N GLN A 31 15.03 21.52 3.99
CA GLN A 31 15.29 20.82 2.71
C GLN A 31 14.05 20.62 1.84
N GLY A 32 12.85 20.72 2.42
CA GLY A 32 11.60 20.49 1.72
C GLY A 32 10.43 21.30 2.28
N HIS A 33 9.57 21.84 1.42
CA HIS A 33 8.37 22.54 1.84
C HIS A 33 7.24 21.54 2.17
N LYS A 34 7.02 21.31 3.46
CA LYS A 34 5.99 20.42 4.01
C LYS A 34 4.69 21.18 4.29
N THR A 35 3.56 20.62 3.86
CA THR A 35 2.23 21.23 4.08
C THR A 35 1.39 20.43 5.06
N LEU A 36 0.43 21.11 5.70
CA LEU A 36 -0.57 20.43 6.53
C LEU A 36 -1.50 19.56 5.68
N PHE A 37 -1.77 19.97 4.43
CA PHE A 37 -2.59 19.21 3.50
C PHE A 37 -1.93 17.87 3.15
N GLY A 38 -0.63 17.88 2.81
CA GLY A 38 0.13 16.66 2.53
C GLY A 38 0.22 15.73 3.75
N ALA A 39 0.38 16.29 4.96
CA ALA A 39 0.34 15.51 6.20
C ALA A 39 -1.02 14.85 6.47
N CYS A 40 -2.14 15.54 6.23
CA CYS A 40 -3.47 14.95 6.38
C CYS A 40 -3.72 13.86 5.34
N LEU A 41 -3.29 14.08 4.09
CA LEU A 41 -3.51 13.15 2.99
C LEU A 41 -2.68 11.88 3.17
N THR A 42 -1.41 11.99 3.58
CA THR A 42 -0.57 10.84 3.95
C THR A 42 -1.17 10.03 5.10
N LEU A 43 -1.64 10.68 6.16
CA LEU A 43 -2.31 10.00 7.28
C LEU A 43 -3.60 9.29 6.81
N GLY A 44 -4.38 9.93 5.94
CA GLY A 44 -5.59 9.36 5.35
C GLY A 44 -5.29 8.09 4.54
N LEU A 45 -4.26 8.13 3.68
CA LEU A 45 -3.82 6.97 2.91
C LEU A 45 -3.36 5.83 3.83
N ILE A 46 -2.50 6.11 4.81
CA ILE A 46 -2.01 5.09 5.76
C ILE A 46 -3.19 4.45 6.51
N THR A 47 -4.14 5.26 6.98
CA THR A 47 -5.31 4.76 7.72
C THR A 47 -6.21 3.90 6.84
N PHE A 48 -6.45 4.32 5.59
CA PHE A 48 -7.24 3.58 4.62
C PHE A 48 -6.61 2.22 4.28
N PHE A 49 -5.30 2.19 4.04
CA PHE A 49 -4.59 0.94 3.73
C PHE A 49 -4.45 0.02 4.95
N LEU A 50 -4.29 0.58 6.16
CA LEU A 50 -4.33 -0.21 7.39
C LEU A 50 -5.70 -0.87 7.58
N TYR A 51 -6.78 -0.12 7.31
CA TYR A 51 -8.14 -0.64 7.36
C TYR A 51 -8.37 -1.76 6.33
N LEU A 52 -7.95 -1.56 5.07
CA LEU A 52 -8.03 -2.59 4.03
C LEU A 52 -7.22 -3.84 4.38
N LEU A 53 -6.02 -3.68 4.95
CA LEU A 53 -5.19 -4.80 5.40
C LEU A 53 -5.88 -5.60 6.50
N ILE A 54 -6.50 -4.94 7.48
CA ILE A 54 -7.25 -5.60 8.56
C ILE A 54 -8.45 -6.38 7.99
N LEU A 55 -9.20 -5.80 7.06
CA LEU A 55 -10.32 -6.49 6.41
C LEU A 55 -9.87 -7.76 5.66
N ASN A 56 -8.84 -7.65 4.81
CA ASN A 56 -8.35 -8.80 4.06
C ASN A 56 -7.75 -9.89 4.96
N LEU A 57 -7.07 -9.51 6.06
CA LEU A 57 -6.59 -10.47 7.05
C LEU A 57 -7.74 -11.15 7.80
N TYR A 58 -8.83 -10.43 8.05
CA TYR A 58 -10.02 -10.99 8.67
C TYR A 58 -10.72 -12.00 7.74
N GLU A 59 -10.86 -11.68 6.45
CA GLU A 59 -11.41 -12.60 5.45
C GLU A 59 -10.55 -13.85 5.27
N MET A 60 -9.22 -13.69 5.23
CA MET A 60 -8.27 -14.80 5.18
C MET A 60 -8.39 -15.70 6.42
N ARG A 61 -8.56 -15.12 7.61
CA ARG A 61 -8.76 -15.89 8.85
C ARG A 61 -10.08 -16.66 8.83
N GLN A 62 -11.12 -16.09 8.24
CA GLN A 62 -12.40 -16.75 8.05
C GLN A 62 -12.41 -17.73 6.87
N ARG A 63 -11.29 -17.87 6.14
CA ARG A 63 -11.15 -18.74 4.96
C ARG A 63 -12.26 -18.52 3.93
N LYS A 64 -12.76 -17.28 3.85
CA LYS A 64 -13.76 -16.86 2.87
C LYS A 64 -13.08 -16.63 1.52
N ASN A 65 -13.83 -16.82 0.43
CA ASN A 65 -13.37 -16.66 -0.95
C ASN A 65 -12.29 -17.68 -1.36
N LEU A 66 -12.64 -18.96 -1.31
CA LEU A 66 -11.80 -20.04 -1.82
C LEU A 66 -11.74 -20.01 -3.36
N ASN A 67 -10.60 -20.38 -3.92
CA ASN A 67 -10.48 -20.66 -5.35
C ASN A 67 -10.50 -22.17 -5.55
N SER A 68 -11.46 -22.66 -6.34
CA SER A 68 -11.56 -24.08 -6.67
C SER A 68 -11.31 -24.36 -8.14
N LEU A 69 -10.40 -25.29 -8.40
CA LEU A 69 -10.19 -25.86 -9.73
C LEU A 69 -10.65 -27.33 -9.71
N SER A 70 -11.39 -27.76 -10.74
CA SER A 70 -11.78 -29.15 -10.92
C SER A 70 -11.16 -29.70 -12.20
N THR A 71 -10.61 -30.91 -12.13
CA THR A 71 -10.00 -31.60 -13.26
C THR A 71 -10.40 -33.08 -13.25
N GLU A 72 -10.44 -33.69 -14.43
CA GLU A 72 -10.63 -35.14 -14.60
C GLU A 72 -9.31 -35.77 -15.03
N ILE A 73 -8.91 -36.85 -14.36
CA ILE A 73 -7.68 -37.59 -14.68
C ILE A 73 -8.05 -39.02 -15.06
N TYR A 74 -7.50 -39.49 -16.18
CA TYR A 74 -7.63 -40.87 -16.60
C TYR A 74 -6.54 -41.73 -15.97
N HIS A 75 -6.96 -42.80 -15.27
CA HIS A 75 -6.10 -43.84 -14.74
C HIS A 75 -6.35 -45.14 -15.48
N ALA A 76 -5.35 -45.61 -16.23
CA ALA A 76 -5.40 -46.94 -16.84
C ALA A 76 -5.52 -48.05 -15.77
N GLN A 77 -4.92 -47.83 -14.59
CA GLN A 77 -4.98 -48.71 -13.43
C GLN A 77 -5.37 -47.91 -12.19
N PRO A 78 -6.68 -47.74 -11.91
CA PRO A 78 -7.15 -47.10 -10.69
C PRO A 78 -6.60 -47.79 -9.43
N GLN A 79 -6.19 -46.99 -8.45
CA GLN A 79 -5.68 -47.50 -7.18
C GLN A 79 -6.76 -48.20 -6.37
N GLN A 80 -6.33 -49.07 -5.44
CA GLN A 80 -7.22 -49.77 -4.54
C GLN A 80 -8.02 -48.80 -3.65
N PHE A 81 -9.34 -48.96 -3.63
CA PHE A 81 -10.25 -48.22 -2.77
C PHE A 81 -10.93 -49.15 -1.77
N LYS A 82 -10.83 -48.83 -0.48
CA LYS A 82 -11.39 -49.64 0.61
C LYS A 82 -12.79 -49.17 1.00
N LEU A 83 -13.75 -50.10 1.00
CA LEU A 83 -15.12 -49.89 1.45
C LEU A 83 -15.31 -50.53 2.83
N ASN A 84 -16.03 -49.84 3.69
CA ASN A 84 -16.40 -50.27 5.03
C ASN A 84 -17.82 -49.80 5.37
N GLU A 85 -18.31 -50.23 6.52
CA GLU A 85 -19.63 -49.87 7.05
C GLU A 85 -19.88 -48.36 7.25
N GLN A 86 -18.82 -47.54 7.32
CA GLN A 86 -18.92 -46.10 7.54
C GLN A 86 -18.93 -45.30 6.23
N ASN A 87 -18.33 -45.85 5.16
CA ASN A 87 -18.20 -45.14 3.89
C ASN A 87 -19.08 -45.70 2.78
N PHE A 88 -19.61 -46.92 2.95
CA PHE A 88 -20.41 -47.60 1.94
C PHE A 88 -21.56 -48.40 2.54
N THR A 89 -22.78 -48.14 2.07
CA THR A 89 -23.98 -48.92 2.36
C THR A 89 -24.71 -49.23 1.06
N LEU A 90 -25.27 -50.44 0.97
CA LEU A 90 -26.01 -50.92 -0.18
C LEU A 90 -27.20 -51.75 0.29
N THR A 91 -28.37 -51.50 -0.28
CA THR A 91 -29.59 -52.32 -0.11
C THR A 91 -30.14 -52.69 -1.47
N PHE A 92 -30.60 -53.92 -1.66
CA PHE A 92 -31.21 -54.30 -2.93
C PHE A 92 -32.24 -55.42 -2.81
N ALA A 93 -33.19 -55.46 -3.74
CA ALA A 93 -34.19 -56.50 -3.83
C ALA A 93 -34.80 -56.59 -5.23
N PHE A 94 -35.58 -57.63 -5.47
CA PHE A 94 -36.61 -57.57 -6.51
C PHE A 94 -37.83 -56.84 -6.00
N GLN A 95 -38.49 -56.14 -6.91
CA GLN A 95 -39.65 -55.31 -6.68
C GLN A 95 -40.75 -55.72 -7.65
N SER A 96 -41.93 -55.96 -7.10
CA SER A 96 -43.12 -56.35 -7.88
C SER A 96 -43.64 -55.17 -8.74
N PRO A 97 -44.52 -55.43 -9.72
CA PRO A 97 -45.23 -54.36 -10.45
C PRO A 97 -45.98 -53.36 -9.55
N SER A 98 -46.32 -53.77 -8.32
CA SER A 98 -46.97 -52.93 -7.31
C SER A 98 -45.97 -52.11 -6.48
N PHE A 99 -44.70 -52.07 -6.87
CA PHE A 99 -43.63 -51.33 -6.21
C PHE A 99 -43.22 -51.82 -4.81
N TYR A 100 -43.69 -52.99 -4.36
CA TYR A 100 -43.22 -53.62 -3.12
C TYR A 100 -41.99 -54.48 -3.37
N THR A 101 -40.93 -54.25 -2.58
CA THR A 101 -39.71 -55.07 -2.55
C THR A 101 -39.96 -56.38 -1.83
N TYR A 102 -39.29 -57.45 -2.24
CA TYR A 102 -39.42 -58.76 -1.62
C TYR A 102 -38.16 -59.62 -1.76
N ILE A 103 -37.95 -60.46 -0.74
CA ILE A 103 -36.98 -61.55 -0.74
C ILE A 103 -37.75 -62.87 -0.73
N ASP A 104 -37.60 -63.65 -1.79
CA ASP A 104 -38.20 -64.99 -1.87
C ASP A 104 -37.20 -66.01 -2.42
N GLU A 105 -36.51 -66.69 -1.51
CA GLU A 105 -35.55 -67.75 -1.83
C GLU A 105 -36.18 -68.96 -2.54
N SER A 106 -37.52 -69.11 -2.53
CA SER A 106 -38.20 -70.15 -3.30
C SER A 106 -38.32 -69.82 -4.80
N VAL A 107 -38.05 -68.56 -5.17
CA VAL A 107 -38.17 -68.03 -6.53
C VAL A 107 -36.80 -67.76 -7.11
N TYR A 108 -35.93 -67.06 -6.36
CA TYR A 108 -34.59 -66.70 -6.81
C TYR A 108 -33.58 -66.76 -5.66
N VAL A 109 -32.33 -67.05 -6.02
CA VAL A 109 -31.21 -67.13 -5.08
C VAL A 109 -30.13 -66.15 -5.51
N VAL A 110 -29.59 -65.42 -4.54
CA VAL A 110 -28.49 -64.47 -4.75
C VAL A 110 -27.18 -65.06 -4.24
N GLU A 111 -26.19 -65.09 -5.12
CA GLU A 111 -24.79 -65.36 -4.79
C GLU A 111 -23.99 -64.07 -4.90
N ALA A 112 -23.44 -63.59 -3.79
CA ALA A 112 -22.60 -62.41 -3.76
C ALA A 112 -21.14 -62.82 -3.58
N LYS A 113 -20.27 -62.32 -4.46
CA LYS A 113 -18.84 -62.65 -4.48
C LYS A 113 -18.03 -61.39 -4.71
N ILE A 114 -16.87 -61.33 -4.07
CA ILE A 114 -15.78 -60.44 -4.45
C ILE A 114 -14.93 -61.22 -5.44
N GLN A 115 -14.82 -60.73 -6.66
CA GLN A 115 -14.01 -61.33 -7.70
C GLN A 115 -12.74 -60.51 -7.90
N THR A 116 -11.59 -61.17 -7.82
CA THR A 116 -10.30 -60.54 -8.07
C THR A 116 -9.57 -61.30 -9.17
N LYS A 117 -9.27 -60.61 -10.26
CA LYS A 117 -8.43 -61.07 -11.35
C LYS A 117 -7.01 -60.57 -11.15
N THR A 118 -6.02 -61.45 -11.27
CA THR A 118 -4.61 -61.08 -11.32
C THR A 118 -3.99 -61.59 -12.62
N THR A 119 -3.50 -60.69 -13.44
CA THR A 119 -2.79 -61.01 -14.68
C THR A 119 -1.31 -61.15 -14.39
N ARG A 120 -0.75 -62.33 -14.65
CA ARG A 120 0.70 -62.59 -14.61
C ARG A 120 1.24 -62.74 -16.03
N ILE A 121 2.45 -62.24 -16.25
CA ILE A 121 3.17 -62.43 -17.50
C ILE A 121 4.15 -63.58 -17.27
N ALA A 122 3.89 -64.73 -17.88
CA ALA A 122 4.78 -65.89 -17.85
C ALA A 122 5.34 -66.08 -19.26
N GLY A 123 6.56 -65.60 -19.50
CA GLY A 123 7.14 -65.55 -20.86
C GLY A 123 6.44 -64.51 -21.74
N ASN A 124 5.98 -64.91 -22.94
CA ASN A 124 5.23 -64.06 -23.87
C ASN A 124 3.70 -64.15 -23.72
N GLU A 125 3.19 -65.01 -22.83
CA GLU A 125 1.75 -65.19 -22.62
C GLU A 125 1.26 -64.47 -21.36
N LYS A 126 0.08 -63.85 -21.47
CA LYS A 126 -0.66 -63.28 -20.35
C LYS A 126 -1.58 -64.34 -19.78
N ILE A 127 -1.39 -64.68 -18.51
CA ILE A 127 -2.22 -65.64 -17.80
C ILE A 127 -3.06 -64.87 -16.77
N ASP A 128 -4.38 -64.96 -16.88
CA ASP A 128 -5.33 -64.36 -15.96
C ASP A 128 -5.77 -65.38 -14.90
N GLU A 129 -5.39 -65.16 -13.64
CA GLU A 129 -5.81 -65.97 -12.49
C GLU A 129 -6.99 -65.29 -11.79
N TRP A 130 -8.11 -66.02 -11.64
CA TRP A 130 -9.30 -65.53 -10.93
C TRP A 130 -9.39 -66.12 -9.52
N THR A 131 -9.58 -65.26 -8.55
CA THR A 131 -9.88 -65.62 -7.16
C THR A 131 -11.24 -65.06 -6.79
N THR A 132 -12.02 -65.83 -6.04
CA THR A 132 -13.36 -65.43 -5.60
C THR A 132 -13.49 -65.64 -4.11
N LYS A 133 -14.10 -64.67 -3.42
CA LYS A 133 -14.39 -64.71 -1.99
C LYS A 133 -15.88 -64.40 -1.78
N ASP A 134 -16.57 -65.20 -0.99
CA ASP A 134 -17.98 -64.97 -0.72
C ASP A 134 -18.20 -63.65 0.06
N LEU A 135 -19.20 -62.89 -0.38
CA LEU A 135 -19.66 -61.67 0.28
C LEU A 135 -20.91 -62.02 1.10
N PRO A 136 -20.85 -61.99 2.44
CA PRO A 136 -21.99 -62.37 3.26
C PRO A 136 -23.14 -61.36 3.10
N LEU A 137 -24.33 -61.90 2.78
CA LEU A 137 -25.57 -61.13 2.69
C LEU A 137 -26.51 -61.51 3.84
N THR A 138 -27.25 -60.54 4.33
CA THR A 138 -28.31 -60.72 5.31
C THR A 138 -29.51 -59.84 4.97
N THR A 139 -30.66 -60.09 5.60
CA THR A 139 -31.82 -59.19 5.48
C THR A 139 -31.48 -57.85 6.12
N CYS A 140 -31.75 -56.76 5.40
CA CYS A 140 -31.46 -55.41 5.89
C CYS A 140 -32.26 -55.10 7.16
N THR A 141 -31.55 -54.50 8.11
CA THR A 141 -32.16 -53.91 9.30
C THR A 141 -31.65 -52.46 9.42
N PRO A 142 -32.42 -51.54 10.02
CA PRO A 142 -31.95 -50.16 10.22
C PRO A 142 -30.60 -50.07 10.94
N LYS A 143 -30.27 -51.06 11.79
CA LYS A 143 -29.00 -51.13 12.54
C LYS A 143 -27.77 -51.44 11.68
N LEU A 144 -27.96 -52.02 10.48
CA LEU A 144 -26.88 -52.33 9.55
C LEU A 144 -26.43 -51.09 8.75
N ILE A 145 -27.25 -50.04 8.72
CA ILE A 145 -26.93 -48.75 8.13
C ILE A 145 -26.20 -47.94 9.18
N ARG A 146 -24.86 -47.84 9.10
CA ARG A 146 -24.06 -47.15 10.13
C ARG A 146 -23.74 -45.70 9.78
N GLN A 147 -24.06 -45.27 8.56
CA GLN A 147 -23.96 -43.88 8.09
C GLN A 147 -25.11 -43.06 8.66
N VAL A 148 -24.81 -42.21 9.64
CA VAL A 148 -25.82 -41.46 10.41
C VAL A 148 -26.61 -40.52 9.50
N GLU A 149 -25.93 -39.89 8.56
CA GLU A 149 -26.48 -38.93 7.61
C GLU A 149 -27.47 -39.56 6.62
N LEU A 150 -27.42 -40.88 6.43
CA LEU A 150 -28.31 -41.61 5.53
C LEU A 150 -29.49 -42.28 6.24
N GLN A 151 -29.56 -42.22 7.58
CA GLN A 151 -30.66 -42.82 8.35
C GLN A 151 -32.03 -42.28 7.88
N ASP A 152 -32.14 -40.97 7.70
CA ASP A 152 -33.38 -40.35 7.24
C ASP A 152 -33.76 -40.80 5.82
N TYR A 153 -32.77 -40.91 4.92
CA TYR A 153 -32.98 -41.38 3.56
C TYR A 153 -33.53 -42.82 3.52
N PHE A 154 -32.91 -43.73 4.28
CA PHE A 154 -33.32 -45.14 4.32
C PHE A 154 -34.57 -45.39 5.19
N SER A 155 -35.01 -44.42 6.00
CA SER A 155 -36.19 -44.56 6.86
C SER A 155 -37.49 -44.75 6.08
N HIS A 156 -37.55 -44.25 4.85
CA HIS A 156 -38.71 -44.38 3.96
C HIS A 156 -38.82 -45.75 3.29
N LEU A 157 -37.77 -46.59 3.39
CA LEU A 157 -37.71 -47.89 2.75
C LEU A 157 -38.14 -49.00 3.71
N VAL A 158 -38.85 -50.00 3.18
CA VAL A 158 -39.13 -51.22 3.91
C VAL A 158 -37.87 -52.09 3.90
N LEU A 159 -36.96 -51.85 4.85
CA LEU A 159 -35.65 -52.50 4.87
C LEU A 159 -35.71 -54.04 4.99
N PRO A 160 -36.57 -54.68 5.81
CA PRO A 160 -36.54 -56.14 5.99
C PRO A 160 -36.77 -56.97 4.71
N THR A 161 -37.34 -56.36 3.66
CA THR A 161 -37.56 -56.98 2.35
C THR A 161 -36.40 -56.77 1.37
N ASN A 162 -35.27 -56.25 1.84
CA ASN A 162 -34.06 -55.98 1.05
C ASN A 162 -32.84 -56.72 1.61
N TYR A 163 -31.90 -57.06 0.73
CA TYR A 163 -30.60 -57.62 1.08
C TYR A 163 -29.60 -56.51 1.38
N CYS A 164 -28.80 -56.73 2.42
CA CYS A 164 -27.69 -55.88 2.84
C CYS A 164 -26.40 -56.70 2.93
N ILE A 165 -25.27 -56.02 2.81
CA ILE A 165 -23.96 -56.57 3.17
C ILE A 165 -23.91 -56.76 4.69
N ASP A 166 -23.50 -57.94 5.15
CA ASP A 166 -23.33 -58.20 6.58
C ASP A 166 -21.95 -57.73 7.08
N TRP A 167 -21.89 -56.45 7.45
CA TRP A 167 -20.69 -55.82 8.00
C TRP A 167 -20.22 -56.41 9.34
N ASN A 168 -21.03 -57.24 10.02
CA ASN A 168 -20.58 -57.93 11.24
C ASN A 168 -19.63 -59.10 10.92
N ILE A 169 -19.76 -59.68 9.73
CA ILE A 169 -18.92 -60.80 9.27
C ILE A 169 -17.72 -60.27 8.48
N ILE A 170 -17.94 -59.30 7.58
CA ILE A 170 -16.88 -58.70 6.76
C ILE A 170 -16.60 -57.26 7.18
N LYS A 171 -15.35 -56.94 7.54
CA LYS A 171 -14.98 -55.60 8.04
C LYS A 171 -14.59 -54.62 6.94
N GLU A 172 -13.97 -55.11 5.87
CA GLU A 172 -13.51 -54.29 4.76
C GLU A 172 -13.67 -55.03 3.42
N LEU A 173 -13.97 -54.27 2.37
CA LEU A 173 -14.00 -54.69 0.98
C LEU A 173 -13.06 -53.80 0.17
N SER A 174 -12.55 -54.28 -0.96
CA SER A 174 -11.66 -53.49 -1.81
C SER A 174 -12.07 -53.58 -3.27
N LEU A 175 -12.24 -52.43 -3.91
CA LEU A 175 -12.34 -52.30 -5.35
C LEU A 175 -10.99 -51.82 -5.89
N GLU A 176 -10.53 -52.35 -7.01
CA GLU A 176 -9.19 -52.05 -7.51
C GLU A 176 -9.13 -52.25 -9.02
N GLY A 177 -8.41 -51.37 -9.71
CA GLY A 177 -8.15 -51.50 -11.13
C GLY A 177 -9.39 -51.50 -12.02
N THR A 178 -9.15 -51.80 -13.29
CA THR A 178 -10.16 -52.01 -14.33
C THR A 178 -9.92 -53.35 -15.01
N PHE A 179 -10.82 -53.81 -15.87
CA PHE A 179 -10.72 -55.14 -16.47
C PHE A 179 -9.37 -55.40 -17.19
N ASP A 180 -8.77 -54.37 -17.78
CA ASP A 180 -7.47 -54.44 -18.46
C ASP A 180 -6.25 -54.27 -17.52
N SER A 181 -6.49 -53.99 -16.24
CA SER A 181 -5.44 -53.80 -15.24
C SER A 181 -4.81 -55.12 -14.81
N GLN A 182 -3.57 -55.04 -14.29
CA GLN A 182 -2.88 -56.21 -13.76
C GLN A 182 -3.64 -56.85 -12.59
N VAL A 183 -4.24 -56.03 -11.73
CA VAL A 183 -5.15 -56.45 -10.68
C VAL A 183 -6.49 -55.79 -10.94
N TYR A 184 -7.56 -56.56 -10.93
CA TYR A 184 -8.93 -56.08 -11.06
C TYR A 184 -9.79 -56.71 -9.98
N SER A 185 -10.43 -55.89 -9.15
CA SER A 185 -11.32 -56.33 -8.06
C SER A 185 -12.68 -55.66 -8.17
N SER A 186 -13.75 -56.48 -8.15
CA SER A 186 -15.13 -56.03 -8.25
C SER A 186 -16.07 -56.84 -7.34
N ILE A 187 -17.18 -56.23 -6.96
CA ILE A 187 -18.28 -56.93 -6.29
C ILE A 187 -19.23 -57.46 -7.37
N LEU A 188 -19.55 -58.75 -7.32
CA LEU A 188 -20.49 -59.41 -8.22
C LEU A 188 -21.66 -59.98 -7.42
N PHE A 189 -22.88 -59.62 -7.81
CA PHE A 189 -24.11 -60.29 -7.38
C PHE A 189 -24.69 -61.09 -8.55
N GLN A 190 -24.84 -62.39 -8.38
CA GLN A 190 -25.45 -63.28 -9.36
C GLN A 190 -26.83 -63.70 -8.88
N PHE A 191 -27.85 -63.38 -9.65
CA PHE A 191 -29.24 -63.75 -9.39
C PHE A 191 -29.59 -64.97 -10.23
N LYS A 192 -29.87 -66.09 -9.57
CA LYS A 192 -30.21 -67.37 -10.18
C LYS A 192 -31.65 -67.75 -9.88
N ILE A 193 -32.30 -68.45 -10.80
CA ILE A 193 -33.57 -69.10 -10.56
C ILE A 193 -33.39 -70.21 -9.50
N CYS A 194 -34.34 -70.36 -8.58
CA CYS A 194 -34.34 -71.45 -7.62
C CYS A 194 -34.57 -72.79 -8.34
N ASN A 195 -33.64 -73.73 -8.19
CA ASN A 195 -33.74 -75.11 -8.62
C ASN A 195 -33.11 -76.04 -7.57
N GLU A 196 -33.16 -77.36 -7.76
CA GLU A 196 -32.57 -78.34 -6.82
C GLU A 196 -31.07 -78.12 -6.55
N LEU A 197 -30.34 -77.52 -7.49
CA LEU A 197 -28.90 -77.24 -7.35
C LEU A 197 -28.61 -75.90 -6.67
N THR A 198 -29.50 -74.92 -6.79
CA THR A 198 -29.33 -73.56 -6.26
C THR A 198 -30.08 -73.32 -4.95
N LYS A 199 -30.96 -74.24 -4.55
CA LYS A 199 -31.75 -74.21 -3.31
C LYS A 199 -30.86 -73.93 -2.09
N LYS A 200 -31.20 -72.89 -1.32
CA LYS A 200 -30.55 -72.55 -0.04
C LYS A 200 -31.32 -73.11 1.16
N SER A 201 -32.39 -72.41 1.58
CA SER A 201 -33.10 -72.73 2.83
C SER A 201 -34.54 -73.20 2.63
N LYS A 202 -35.24 -72.69 1.60
CA LYS A 202 -36.64 -73.01 1.28
C LYS A 202 -36.77 -73.90 0.06
N GLU A 203 -37.83 -74.68 -0.03
CA GLU A 203 -38.13 -75.45 -1.25
C GLU A 203 -38.47 -74.52 -2.42
N CYS A 204 -37.96 -74.83 -3.60
CA CYS A 204 -38.23 -74.03 -4.80
C CYS A 204 -39.68 -74.24 -5.25
N LYS A 205 -40.33 -73.17 -5.70
CA LYS A 205 -41.63 -73.24 -6.37
C LYS A 205 -41.51 -73.95 -7.72
N SER A 206 -42.64 -74.33 -8.31
CA SER A 206 -42.64 -74.90 -9.66
C SER A 206 -42.08 -73.90 -10.69
N ARG A 207 -41.43 -74.40 -11.74
CA ARG A 207 -40.81 -73.51 -12.76
C ARG A 207 -41.82 -72.58 -13.42
N ASP A 208 -43.06 -73.02 -13.62
CA ASP A 208 -44.11 -72.19 -14.23
C ASP A 208 -44.58 -71.07 -13.29
N GLU A 209 -44.71 -71.35 -11.99
CA GLU A 209 -45.01 -70.32 -10.99
C GLU A 209 -43.89 -69.28 -10.88
N ILE A 210 -42.62 -69.72 -10.91
CA ILE A 210 -41.46 -68.83 -10.89
C ILE A 210 -41.45 -67.93 -12.13
N LYS A 211 -41.61 -68.50 -13.32
CA LYS A 211 -41.65 -67.73 -14.58
C LYS A 211 -42.78 -66.72 -14.59
N LYS A 212 -43.98 -67.11 -14.12
CA LYS A 212 -45.13 -66.20 -14.01
C LYS A 212 -44.89 -65.08 -13.00
N GLN A 213 -44.30 -65.40 -11.84
CA GLN A 213 -43.98 -64.41 -10.82
C GLN A 213 -42.91 -63.44 -11.29
N LEU A 214 -41.91 -63.89 -12.07
CA LEU A 214 -40.80 -63.10 -12.59
C LEU A 214 -41.06 -62.48 -13.98
N GLU A 215 -42.28 -62.56 -14.53
CA GLU A 215 -42.54 -62.11 -15.90
C GLU A 215 -42.29 -60.61 -16.09
N GLN A 216 -42.74 -59.79 -15.13
CA GLN A 216 -42.53 -58.34 -15.07
C GLN A 216 -42.15 -57.94 -13.65
N ASN A 217 -40.86 -57.77 -13.37
CA ASN A 217 -40.40 -57.25 -12.08
C ASN A 217 -39.35 -56.17 -12.31
N TYR A 218 -38.98 -55.51 -11.23
CA TYR A 218 -37.89 -54.55 -11.20
C TYR A 218 -36.81 -55.03 -10.24
N PHE A 219 -35.56 -54.77 -10.58
CA PHE A 219 -34.47 -54.79 -9.63
C PHE A 219 -34.34 -53.40 -9.03
N SER A 220 -34.35 -53.31 -7.71
CA SER A 220 -34.24 -52.06 -6.95
C SER A 220 -32.96 -52.10 -6.15
N LEU A 221 -32.15 -51.05 -6.27
CA LEU A 221 -30.83 -50.91 -5.67
C LEU A 221 -30.71 -49.51 -5.08
N GLN A 222 -30.58 -49.43 -3.75
CA GLN A 222 -30.23 -48.19 -3.09
C GLN A 222 -28.82 -48.27 -2.54
N MET A 223 -28.01 -47.23 -2.76
CA MET A 223 -26.64 -47.19 -2.28
C MET A 223 -26.22 -45.81 -1.78
N SER A 224 -25.23 -45.80 -0.90
CA SER A 224 -24.56 -44.58 -0.50
C SER A 224 -23.67 -44.05 -1.64
N SER A 225 -23.71 -42.74 -1.84
CA SER A 225 -22.88 -41.98 -2.76
C SER A 225 -22.49 -40.66 -2.10
N TYR A 226 -21.71 -39.83 -2.79
CA TYR A 226 -21.24 -38.55 -2.26
C TYR A 226 -21.43 -37.41 -3.28
N VAL A 227 -21.87 -36.27 -2.76
CA VAL A 227 -21.86 -34.98 -3.44
C VAL A 227 -20.74 -34.14 -2.83
N ILE A 228 -20.11 -33.30 -3.64
CA ILE A 228 -18.96 -32.50 -3.19
C ILE A 228 -19.45 -31.09 -2.96
N ASP A 229 -19.34 -30.63 -1.71
CA ASP A 229 -19.48 -29.21 -1.38
C ASP A 229 -18.10 -28.62 -1.20
N VAL A 230 -17.74 -27.73 -2.12
CA VAL A 230 -16.44 -27.08 -2.14
C VAL A 230 -16.32 -25.99 -1.07
N ASN A 231 -17.45 -25.47 -0.59
CA ASN A 231 -17.49 -24.41 0.40
C ASN A 231 -17.38 -24.93 1.84
N ASN A 232 -17.71 -26.21 2.07
CA ASN A 232 -17.54 -26.84 3.37
C ASN A 232 -16.06 -27.19 3.59
N GLU A 233 -15.46 -26.53 4.59
CA GLU A 233 -14.03 -26.62 4.91
C GLU A 233 -13.64 -27.95 5.54
N ASP A 234 -14.39 -28.38 6.55
CA ASP A 234 -14.04 -29.57 7.34
C ASP A 234 -14.48 -30.85 6.64
N HIS A 235 -15.66 -30.82 6.01
CA HIS A 235 -16.30 -32.00 5.43
C HIS A 235 -16.73 -31.72 3.98
N PRO A 236 -15.81 -31.89 3.01
CA PRO A 236 -16.09 -31.63 1.61
C PRO A 236 -17.08 -32.59 0.96
N PHE A 237 -17.27 -33.76 1.58
CA PHE A 237 -18.08 -34.85 1.06
C PHE A 237 -19.39 -34.93 1.82
N LEU A 238 -20.48 -34.62 1.13
CA LEU A 238 -21.83 -34.78 1.63
C LEU A 238 -22.36 -36.13 1.17
N THR A 239 -22.66 -37.01 2.11
CA THR A 239 -23.29 -38.31 1.83
C THR A 239 -24.67 -38.11 1.22
N LYS A 240 -25.00 -38.92 0.22
CA LYS A 240 -26.29 -38.94 -0.47
C LYS A 240 -26.70 -40.38 -0.76
N GLY A 241 -27.99 -40.70 -0.63
CA GLY A 241 -28.54 -41.96 -1.13
C GLY A 241 -28.86 -41.88 -2.63
N GLU A 242 -28.48 -42.89 -3.39
CA GLU A 242 -28.90 -43.09 -4.77
C GLU A 242 -29.92 -44.22 -4.82
N ASP A 243 -31.02 -44.00 -5.55
CA ASP A 243 -32.04 -45.02 -5.83
C ASP A 243 -31.99 -45.37 -7.32
N ILE A 244 -31.70 -46.63 -7.62
CA ILE A 244 -31.52 -47.12 -8.98
C ILE A 244 -32.44 -48.31 -9.17
N PHE A 245 -33.28 -48.25 -10.21
CA PHE A 245 -34.16 -49.35 -10.55
C PHE A 245 -34.06 -49.68 -12.04
N THR A 246 -34.21 -50.96 -12.36
CA THR A 246 -34.27 -51.43 -13.75
C THR A 246 -35.22 -52.61 -13.87
N THR A 247 -35.68 -52.89 -15.09
CA THR A 247 -36.56 -54.03 -15.35
C THR A 247 -35.79 -55.34 -15.33
N ILE A 248 -36.43 -56.39 -14.82
CA ILE A 248 -35.98 -57.78 -14.91
C ILE A 248 -37.13 -58.66 -15.43
N SER A 249 -36.77 -59.76 -16.09
CA SER A 249 -37.73 -60.75 -16.57
C SER A 249 -37.09 -62.13 -16.58
N SER A 250 -37.89 -63.18 -16.40
CA SER A 250 -37.43 -64.57 -16.54
C SER A 250 -37.07 -64.97 -17.97
N LYS A 251 -37.35 -64.12 -18.97
CA LYS A 251 -37.14 -64.40 -20.40
C LYS A 251 -35.79 -63.87 -20.92
N ILE A 252 -35.10 -63.05 -20.13
CA ILE A 252 -33.85 -62.41 -20.53
C ILE A 252 -32.84 -62.53 -19.38
N PHE A 253 -31.58 -62.70 -19.73
CA PHE A 253 -30.47 -62.50 -18.81
C PHE A 253 -29.98 -61.05 -18.93
N LYS A 254 -29.76 -60.37 -17.80
CA LYS A 254 -29.23 -58.99 -17.79
C LYS A 254 -27.88 -58.92 -17.08
N GLU A 255 -26.92 -58.23 -17.68
CA GLU A 255 -25.67 -57.86 -17.02
C GLU A 255 -25.65 -56.35 -16.78
N ILE A 256 -25.52 -55.94 -15.52
CA ILE A 256 -25.51 -54.54 -15.09
C ILE A 256 -24.15 -54.24 -14.48
N SER A 257 -23.45 -53.25 -15.03
CA SER A 257 -22.18 -52.76 -14.48
C SER A 257 -22.35 -51.37 -13.89
N PHE A 258 -22.20 -51.23 -12.58
CA PHE A 258 -22.13 -49.98 -11.84
C PHE A 258 -20.69 -49.47 -11.77
N TYR A 259 -20.48 -48.23 -12.18
CA TYR A 259 -19.17 -47.58 -12.17
C TYR A 259 -19.09 -46.56 -11.05
N MET A 260 -18.17 -46.83 -10.13
CA MET A 260 -17.87 -46.02 -8.99
C MET A 260 -16.65 -45.14 -9.28
N GLN A 261 -16.83 -43.83 -9.26
CA GLN A 261 -15.82 -42.85 -9.60
C GLN A 261 -15.03 -42.41 -8.36
N PRO A 262 -13.69 -42.57 -8.35
CA PRO A 262 -12.85 -41.98 -7.32
C PRO A 262 -12.91 -40.45 -7.39
N ILE A 263 -12.98 -39.82 -6.22
CA ILE A 263 -12.91 -38.38 -6.07
C ILE A 263 -11.81 -38.06 -5.07
N THR A 264 -10.92 -37.14 -5.44
CA THR A 264 -9.87 -36.65 -4.55
C THR A 264 -9.94 -35.13 -4.41
N VAL A 265 -9.88 -34.64 -3.18
CA VAL A 265 -9.87 -33.22 -2.83
C VAL A 265 -8.52 -32.87 -2.23
N PHE A 266 -7.81 -31.94 -2.87
CA PHE A 266 -6.56 -31.34 -2.43
C PHE A 266 -6.86 -29.99 -1.81
N THR A 267 -6.65 -29.84 -0.51
CA THR A 267 -6.90 -28.58 0.21
C THR A 267 -5.58 -27.95 0.65
N ASP A 268 -5.22 -26.81 0.07
CA ASP A 268 -4.00 -26.06 0.43
C ASP A 268 -4.24 -25.25 1.71
N LEU A 269 -3.69 -25.71 2.82
CA LEU A 269 -3.78 -25.05 4.14
C LEU A 269 -2.61 -24.11 4.42
N GLY A 270 -1.71 -23.91 3.46
CA GLY A 270 -0.51 -23.10 3.65
C GLY A 270 -0.76 -21.60 3.59
N LEU A 271 -0.25 -20.86 4.58
CA LEU A 271 -0.34 -19.39 4.64
C LEU A 271 0.64 -18.67 3.70
N ILE A 272 1.78 -19.31 3.41
CA ILE A 272 2.91 -18.76 2.64
C ILE A 272 3.31 -19.72 1.52
N SER A 273 3.68 -20.96 1.85
CA SER A 273 3.97 -22.04 0.90
C SER A 273 2.74 -22.91 0.65
N GLU A 274 2.79 -23.82 -0.31
CA GLU A 274 1.75 -24.83 -0.52
C GLU A 274 1.86 -25.95 0.52
N ASN A 275 0.74 -26.36 1.11
CA ASN A 275 0.64 -27.51 2.00
C ASN A 275 -0.72 -28.21 1.80
N TYR A 276 -0.74 -29.25 0.97
CA TYR A 276 -1.97 -29.95 0.62
C TYR A 276 -2.35 -31.02 1.64
N GLN A 277 -3.57 -30.93 2.15
CA GLN A 277 -4.27 -32.05 2.78
C GLN A 277 -5.10 -32.78 1.72
N ILE A 278 -4.91 -34.09 1.62
CA ILE A 278 -5.58 -34.94 0.62
C ILE A 278 -6.68 -35.72 1.31
N GLN A 279 -7.87 -35.71 0.73
CA GLN A 279 -8.99 -36.55 1.14
C GLN A 279 -9.59 -37.23 -0.08
N ASN A 280 -9.93 -38.51 0.00
CA ASN A 280 -10.49 -39.28 -1.11
C ASN A 280 -11.80 -39.99 -0.71
N THR A 281 -12.70 -40.12 -1.68
CA THR A 281 -13.96 -40.87 -1.53
C THR A 281 -14.37 -41.49 -2.86
N LEU A 282 -15.46 -42.25 -2.85
CA LEU A 282 -15.99 -42.95 -4.02
C LEU A 282 -17.45 -42.59 -4.26
N ARG A 283 -17.78 -42.11 -5.46
CA ARG A 283 -19.14 -41.70 -5.84
C ARG A 283 -19.71 -42.59 -6.93
N TYR A 284 -21.00 -42.90 -6.87
CA TYR A 284 -21.69 -43.51 -8.00
C TYR A 284 -21.74 -42.53 -9.20
N LYS A 285 -21.24 -42.94 -10.37
CA LYS A 285 -21.23 -42.09 -11.58
C LYS A 285 -22.29 -42.50 -12.58
N ARG A 286 -22.30 -43.79 -12.95
CA ARG A 286 -23.17 -44.33 -13.99
C ARG A 286 -23.27 -45.85 -13.89
N HIS A 287 -24.25 -46.42 -14.57
CA HIS A 287 -24.31 -47.85 -14.85
C HIS A 287 -24.52 -48.10 -16.34
N THR A 288 -24.22 -49.31 -16.78
CA THR A 288 -24.52 -49.81 -18.13
C THR A 288 -25.23 -51.15 -18.04
N GLU A 289 -26.14 -51.41 -18.97
CA GLU A 289 -26.89 -52.66 -19.03
C GLU A 289 -26.61 -53.37 -20.36
N MET A 290 -26.42 -54.68 -20.29
CA MET A 290 -26.35 -55.59 -21.43
C MET A 290 -27.42 -56.65 -21.25
N ILE A 291 -28.08 -57.03 -22.34
CA ILE A 291 -29.16 -58.03 -22.33
C ILE A 291 -28.73 -59.19 -23.22
N ASP A 292 -28.77 -60.39 -22.67
CA ASP A 292 -28.70 -61.63 -23.43
C ASP A 292 -30.10 -62.26 -23.48
N LEU A 293 -30.53 -62.65 -24.67
CA LEU A 293 -31.82 -63.28 -24.93
C LEU A 293 -31.76 -64.81 -24.82
N ASN A 294 -30.59 -65.37 -24.52
CA ASN A 294 -30.43 -66.80 -24.30
C ASN A 294 -31.17 -67.23 -23.02
N GLU A 295 -31.94 -68.31 -23.11
CA GLU A 295 -32.54 -68.92 -21.94
C GLU A 295 -31.44 -69.50 -21.05
N SER A 296 -31.33 -68.96 -19.84
CA SER A 296 -30.42 -69.47 -18.82
C SER A 296 -31.09 -69.45 -17.45
N ASP A 297 -30.61 -70.27 -16.53
CA ASP A 297 -31.06 -70.23 -15.13
C ASP A 297 -30.52 -68.97 -14.39
N LEU A 298 -29.76 -68.10 -15.07
CA LEU A 298 -29.30 -66.80 -14.58
C LEU A 298 -30.31 -65.72 -14.99
N ILE A 299 -30.79 -64.97 -14.01
CA ILE A 299 -31.69 -63.83 -14.23
C ILE A 299 -30.85 -62.59 -14.53
N MET A 300 -29.83 -62.35 -13.69
CA MET A 300 -29.05 -61.13 -13.77
C MET A 300 -27.69 -61.26 -13.08
N ASN A 301 -26.68 -60.60 -13.65
CA ASN A 301 -25.41 -60.32 -12.99
C ASN A 301 -25.32 -58.80 -12.72
N VAL A 302 -25.00 -58.43 -11.49
CA VAL A 302 -24.72 -57.04 -11.10
C VAL A 302 -23.27 -56.92 -10.66
N VAL A 303 -22.50 -56.12 -11.37
CA VAL A 303 -21.09 -55.87 -11.10
C VAL A 303 -20.92 -54.44 -10.61
N ILE A 304 -20.33 -54.23 -9.44
CA ILE A 304 -19.90 -52.93 -8.94
C ILE A 304 -18.38 -52.84 -9.04
N ARG A 305 -17.87 -51.85 -9.79
CA ARG A 305 -16.44 -51.69 -10.10
C ARG A 305 -16.02 -50.23 -10.11
N LEU A 306 -14.70 -49.97 -10.09
CA LEU A 306 -14.15 -48.62 -10.25
C LEU A 306 -14.27 -48.13 -11.70
N ASP A 307 -14.45 -46.82 -11.85
CA ASP A 307 -14.30 -46.12 -13.12
C ASP A 307 -12.83 -45.76 -13.39
N GLN A 308 -12.46 -45.60 -14.65
CA GLN A 308 -11.11 -45.21 -15.09
C GLN A 308 -10.83 -43.72 -14.88
N ILE A 309 -11.86 -42.90 -14.65
CA ILE A 309 -11.74 -41.45 -14.55
C ILE A 309 -11.82 -41.04 -13.08
N GLU A 310 -10.77 -40.47 -12.53
CA GLU A 310 -10.77 -39.81 -11.22
C GLU A 310 -11.17 -38.34 -11.35
N GLN A 311 -12.04 -37.86 -10.46
CA GLN A 311 -12.35 -36.43 -10.33
C GLN A 311 -11.47 -35.80 -9.25
N GLN A 312 -10.68 -34.78 -9.61
CA GLN A 312 -9.81 -34.07 -8.69
C GLN A 312 -10.26 -32.62 -8.47
N TYR A 313 -10.30 -32.19 -7.21
CA TYR A 313 -10.61 -30.81 -6.83
C TYR A 313 -9.44 -30.20 -6.07
N TYR A 314 -8.97 -29.05 -6.52
CA TYR A 314 -7.95 -28.25 -5.85
C TYR A 314 -8.62 -27.05 -5.19
N ARG A 315 -8.51 -26.95 -3.86
CA ARG A 315 -9.04 -25.87 -3.04
C ARG A 315 -7.88 -25.06 -2.49
N ASN A 316 -7.76 -23.83 -2.97
CA ASN A 316 -6.69 -22.92 -2.57
C ASN A 316 -7.27 -21.70 -1.88
N TYR A 317 -6.76 -21.39 -0.69
CA TYR A 317 -7.10 -20.17 0.03
C TYR A 317 -6.15 -19.01 -0.33
N PRO A 318 -6.63 -17.76 -0.30
CA PRO A 318 -5.77 -16.60 -0.53
C PRO A 318 -4.61 -16.55 0.46
N LYS A 319 -3.38 -16.53 -0.06
CA LYS A 319 -2.15 -16.45 0.75
C LYS A 319 -1.80 -15.01 1.10
N ILE A 320 -1.02 -14.82 2.16
CA ILE A 320 -0.60 -13.49 2.60
C ILE A 320 0.20 -12.73 1.52
N GLN A 321 0.95 -13.45 0.69
CA GLN A 321 1.72 -12.88 -0.42
C GLN A 321 0.80 -12.21 -1.45
N ILE A 322 -0.35 -12.82 -1.74
CA ILE A 322 -1.33 -12.29 -2.71
C ILE A 322 -1.96 -11.01 -2.15
N ILE A 323 -2.34 -11.02 -0.86
CA ILE A 323 -2.92 -9.85 -0.18
C ILE A 323 -1.93 -8.69 -0.19
N LEU A 324 -0.67 -8.93 0.18
CA LEU A 324 0.38 -7.90 0.18
C LEU A 324 0.67 -7.37 -1.22
N SER A 325 0.65 -8.22 -2.24
CA SER A 325 0.83 -7.82 -3.64
C SER A 325 -0.30 -6.90 -4.12
N GLN A 326 -1.56 -7.27 -3.86
CA GLN A 326 -2.74 -6.46 -4.20
C GLN A 326 -2.72 -5.09 -3.50
N ILE A 327 -2.41 -5.08 -2.19
CA ILE A 327 -2.26 -3.84 -1.42
C ILE A 327 -1.12 -2.98 -1.95
N GLY A 328 0.02 -3.58 -2.29
CA GLY A 328 1.17 -2.88 -2.87
C GLY A 328 0.84 -2.22 -4.22
N GLY A 329 0.13 -2.93 -5.10
CA GLY A 329 -0.33 -2.38 -6.38
C GLY A 329 -1.29 -1.21 -6.19
N LEU A 330 -2.28 -1.36 -5.32
CA LEU A 330 -3.21 -0.28 -5.00
C LEU A 330 -2.50 0.93 -4.37
N TRP A 331 -1.54 0.71 -3.47
CA TRP A 331 -0.75 1.79 -2.86
C TRP A 331 -0.09 2.68 -3.91
N GLN A 332 0.51 2.09 -4.94
CA GLN A 332 1.16 2.86 -6.01
C GLN A 332 0.18 3.74 -6.78
N VAL A 333 -1.03 3.24 -7.08
CA VAL A 333 -2.06 3.99 -7.80
C VAL A 333 -2.54 5.19 -6.96
N PHE A 334 -2.92 4.94 -5.70
CA PHE A 334 -3.41 6.00 -4.81
C PHE A 334 -2.32 7.01 -4.45
N PHE A 335 -1.08 6.56 -4.22
CA PHE A 335 0.06 7.43 -3.97
C PHE A 335 0.35 8.34 -5.17
N THR A 336 0.26 7.80 -6.39
CA THR A 336 0.46 8.58 -7.62
C THR A 336 -0.64 9.63 -7.79
N ALA A 337 -1.91 9.26 -7.60
CA ALA A 337 -3.04 10.18 -7.66
C ALA A 337 -2.91 11.30 -6.61
N ALA A 338 -2.56 10.93 -5.37
CA ALA A 338 -2.28 11.85 -4.29
C ALA A 338 -1.13 12.83 -4.63
N PHE A 339 -0.04 12.32 -5.19
CA PHE A 339 1.09 13.14 -5.61
C PHE A 339 0.72 14.15 -6.70
N LEU A 340 -0.08 13.74 -7.69
CA LEU A 340 -0.56 14.63 -8.76
C LEU A 340 -1.39 15.80 -8.21
N ILE A 341 -2.26 15.53 -7.22
CA ILE A 341 -3.07 16.57 -6.55
C ILE A 341 -2.18 17.45 -5.67
N GLN A 342 -1.24 16.86 -4.95
CA GLN A 342 -0.42 17.55 -3.96
C GLN A 342 0.64 18.46 -4.59
N LYS A 343 1.24 18.06 -5.71
CA LYS A 343 2.32 18.79 -6.38
C LYS A 343 2.00 20.27 -6.65
N PRO A 344 0.87 20.65 -7.29
CA PRO A 344 0.54 22.06 -7.52
C PRO A 344 0.25 22.83 -6.22
N ILE A 345 -0.34 22.17 -5.22
CA ILE A 345 -0.64 22.79 -3.91
C ILE A 345 0.64 23.10 -3.14
N ASN A 346 1.58 22.15 -3.10
CA ASN A 346 2.87 22.32 -2.44
C ASN A 346 3.69 23.41 -3.12
N MET A 347 3.71 23.43 -4.45
CA MET A 347 4.33 24.48 -5.25
C MET A 347 3.79 25.87 -4.88
N LEU A 348 2.47 26.06 -4.96
CA LEU A 348 1.85 27.35 -4.67
C LEU A 348 2.12 27.79 -3.23
N SER A 349 1.99 26.87 -2.28
CA SER A 349 2.26 27.17 -0.87
C SER A 349 3.72 27.56 -0.62
N TYR A 350 4.66 26.91 -1.30
CA TYR A 350 6.08 27.25 -1.23
C TYR A 350 6.31 28.68 -1.74
N TYR A 351 5.80 29.04 -2.92
CA TYR A 351 5.98 30.38 -3.46
C TYR A 351 5.32 31.47 -2.63
N VAL A 352 4.12 31.22 -2.08
CA VAL A 352 3.46 32.15 -1.16
C VAL A 352 4.30 32.37 0.11
N ARG A 353 5.00 31.33 0.59
CA ARG A 353 5.92 31.45 1.73
C ARG A 353 7.13 32.34 1.39
N ILE A 354 7.70 32.20 0.19
CA ILE A 354 8.79 33.06 -0.29
C ILE A 354 8.31 34.50 -0.43
N LEU A 355 7.18 34.69 -1.11
CA LEU A 355 6.56 35.98 -1.35
C LEU A 355 6.37 36.78 -0.06
N ASN A 356 5.79 36.15 0.95
CA ASN A 356 5.57 36.76 2.26
C ASN A 356 6.84 36.99 3.09
N SER A 357 7.98 36.44 2.66
CA SER A 357 9.30 36.67 3.26
C SER A 357 10.11 37.75 2.56
N LEU A 358 9.87 37.98 1.26
CA LEU A 358 10.63 38.92 0.44
C LEU A 358 9.87 40.20 0.09
N PHE A 359 8.53 40.19 0.10
CA PHE A 359 7.70 41.29 -0.38
C PHE A 359 6.57 41.66 0.58
N GLU A 360 6.21 42.95 0.55
CA GLU A 360 5.03 43.52 1.20
C GLU A 360 3.96 43.83 0.13
N PHE A 361 2.67 43.63 0.45
CA PHE A 361 1.58 43.71 -0.52
C PHE A 361 0.67 44.93 -0.30
N GLU A 362 0.39 45.66 -1.38
CA GLU A 362 -0.53 46.81 -1.39
C GLU A 362 -2.00 46.35 -1.59
N GLN A 363 -2.95 47.11 -1.01
CA GLN A 363 -4.35 46.69 -0.83
C GLN A 363 -5.23 46.94 -2.08
N GLU A 364 -6.15 46.02 -2.41
CA GLU A 364 -7.33 46.35 -3.22
C GLU A 364 -8.37 47.07 -2.34
N GLN A 365 -8.78 48.27 -2.74
CA GLN A 365 -10.00 48.88 -2.22
C GLN A 365 -11.21 48.25 -2.94
N LYS A 366 -12.09 47.57 -2.20
CA LYS A 366 -13.38 47.13 -2.74
C LYS A 366 -14.12 48.33 -3.32
N LYS A 367 -14.47 48.27 -4.61
CA LYS A 367 -15.45 49.16 -5.25
C LYS A 367 -16.80 48.95 -4.57
N THR A 368 -17.14 49.75 -3.56
CA THR A 368 -18.46 49.72 -2.92
C THR A 368 -19.04 51.12 -2.71
N ILE A 369 -18.63 52.09 -3.53
CA ILE A 369 -19.19 53.45 -3.56
C ILE A 369 -19.52 53.80 -5.01
N ILE A 370 -20.44 53.07 -5.64
CA ILE A 370 -21.13 53.49 -6.87
C ILE A 370 -22.65 53.23 -6.78
N ASN A 371 -23.12 52.38 -5.86
CA ASN A 371 -24.54 51.99 -5.77
C ASN A 371 -25.38 52.81 -4.78
N GLN A 372 -24.99 54.04 -4.44
CA GLN A 372 -25.80 54.93 -3.57
C GLN A 372 -26.20 56.26 -4.24
N ILE A 373 -26.04 56.38 -5.57
CA ILE A 373 -26.46 57.56 -6.35
C ILE A 373 -27.40 57.15 -7.51
N LYS A 374 -28.05 55.99 -7.44
CA LYS A 374 -28.99 55.51 -8.48
C LYS A 374 -30.29 54.93 -7.89
N GLU A 375 -30.81 55.59 -6.87
CA GLU A 375 -32.21 55.49 -6.49
C GLU A 375 -32.78 56.89 -6.49
N ASP A 376 -33.06 57.40 -7.68
CA ASP A 376 -34.22 58.26 -7.89
C ASP A 376 -34.51 58.36 -9.40
N GLN A 377 -35.79 58.19 -9.72
CA GLN A 377 -36.46 58.36 -11.01
C GLN A 377 -36.43 57.17 -12.00
N ASN A 378 -37.55 56.46 -11.97
CA ASN A 378 -38.16 55.73 -13.08
C ASN A 378 -39.28 56.64 -13.65
N PRO A 379 -39.92 56.33 -14.79
CA PRO A 379 -39.40 56.18 -16.15
C PRO A 379 -40.14 57.13 -17.14
N ASP A 380 -39.55 57.50 -18.27
CA ASP A 380 -40.36 57.69 -19.48
C ASP A 380 -39.57 57.63 -20.80
N SER A 381 -40.03 56.71 -21.65
CA SER A 381 -40.01 56.68 -23.12
C SER A 381 -38.71 56.76 -23.96
N LEU A 382 -38.68 55.79 -24.91
CA LEU A 382 -38.29 55.88 -26.32
C LEU A 382 -36.80 55.88 -26.75
N GLN A 383 -36.41 54.69 -27.25
CA GLN A 383 -35.75 54.40 -28.53
C GLN A 383 -34.44 55.10 -28.96
N GLN A 384 -33.51 54.19 -29.31
CA GLN A 384 -32.67 54.16 -30.51
C GLN A 384 -31.26 54.78 -30.52
N GLU A 385 -30.32 53.84 -30.59
CA GLU A 385 -29.21 53.74 -31.55
C GLU A 385 -28.15 54.85 -31.66
N LEU A 386 -26.92 54.40 -31.32
CA LEU A 386 -25.69 54.56 -32.10
C LEU A 386 -25.34 55.97 -32.57
N THR A 387 -24.41 56.62 -31.87
CA THR A 387 -23.23 57.23 -32.53
C THR A 387 -22.11 57.56 -31.52
N THR A 388 -20.97 56.89 -31.77
CA THR A 388 -19.62 57.46 -31.86
C THR A 388 -18.98 58.19 -30.68
N ARG A 389 -17.98 57.50 -30.12
CA ARG A 389 -16.68 58.00 -29.62
C ARG A 389 -16.30 59.41 -30.12
N LYS A 390 -16.18 60.37 -29.19
CA LYS A 390 -15.04 61.30 -29.00
C LYS A 390 -15.46 62.43 -28.04
N GLN A 391 -15.49 62.14 -26.73
CA GLN A 391 -15.37 63.15 -25.67
C GLN A 391 -15.38 62.44 -24.31
N GLN A 392 -14.22 62.04 -23.81
CA GLN A 392 -13.92 61.89 -22.37
C GLN A 392 -12.45 61.49 -22.18
N GLN A 393 -11.55 62.31 -22.73
CA GLN A 393 -10.13 62.25 -22.41
C GLN A 393 -9.74 63.20 -21.26
N SER A 394 -10.67 64.00 -20.71
CA SER A 394 -10.42 64.94 -19.61
C SER A 394 -10.80 64.45 -18.21
N ALA A 395 -11.41 63.26 -18.05
CA ALA A 395 -11.78 62.72 -16.73
C ALA A 395 -10.71 61.80 -16.09
N ARG A 396 -9.70 61.36 -16.87
CA ARG A 396 -8.64 60.45 -16.38
C ARG A 396 -7.53 61.16 -15.60
N GLU A 397 -7.29 62.45 -15.83
CA GLU A 397 -6.24 63.18 -15.09
C GLU A 397 -6.70 63.66 -13.71
N ILE A 398 -8.00 63.85 -13.48
CA ILE A 398 -8.53 64.31 -12.18
C ILE A 398 -8.58 63.17 -11.14
N LEU A 399 -8.74 61.90 -11.58
CA LEU A 399 -8.89 60.73 -10.69
C LEU A 399 -7.55 60.19 -10.15
N VAL A 400 -6.43 60.51 -10.80
CA VAL A 400 -5.07 60.14 -10.34
C VAL A 400 -4.59 61.07 -9.22
N ILE A 401 -5.09 62.31 -9.16
CA ILE A 401 -4.68 63.32 -8.15
C ILE A 401 -5.36 63.10 -6.78
N GLN A 402 -6.53 62.45 -6.72
CA GLN A 402 -7.22 62.23 -5.44
C GLN A 402 -6.73 61.00 -4.65
N ASN A 403 -6.07 60.02 -5.29
CA ASN A 403 -5.73 58.74 -4.66
C ASN A 403 -4.34 58.67 -3.98
N LYS A 404 -3.47 59.69 -4.13
CA LYS A 404 -2.24 59.84 -3.32
C LYS A 404 -2.51 60.39 -1.90
N LYS A 405 -3.75 60.77 -1.57
CA LYS A 405 -4.05 61.60 -0.39
C LYS A 405 -4.05 60.87 0.96
N LYS A 406 -4.34 59.56 1.08
CA LYS A 406 -4.50 58.90 2.40
C LYS A 406 -3.21 58.67 3.23
N PRO A 407 -2.11 58.11 2.68
CA PRO A 407 -0.84 58.03 3.41
C PRO A 407 -0.20 59.41 3.58
N LEU A 408 -0.40 60.31 2.61
CA LEU A 408 0.05 61.70 2.67
C LEU A 408 -0.69 62.50 3.77
N GLN A 409 -2.00 62.28 3.96
CA GLN A 409 -2.83 62.86 5.03
C GLN A 409 -2.42 62.35 6.42
N ARG A 410 -1.99 61.07 6.53
CA ARG A 410 -1.43 60.52 7.79
C ARG A 410 0.01 61.00 8.05
N LEU A 411 0.79 61.23 7.01
CA LEU A 411 2.10 61.89 7.13
C LEU A 411 1.93 63.36 7.56
N GLN A 412 0.89 64.04 7.06
CA GLN A 412 0.49 65.38 7.47
C GLN A 412 0.06 65.42 8.94
N SER A 413 -0.69 64.42 9.44
CA SER A 413 -1.05 64.37 10.87
C SER A 413 0.17 64.12 11.78
N ILE A 414 1.18 63.37 11.33
CA ILE A 414 2.48 63.23 12.03
C ILE A 414 3.25 64.56 12.00
N LYS A 415 3.27 65.28 10.88
CA LYS A 415 3.90 66.62 10.78
C LYS A 415 3.21 67.67 11.65
N ILE A 416 1.88 67.65 11.74
CA ILE A 416 1.10 68.56 12.60
C ILE A 416 1.36 68.26 14.08
N LYS A 417 1.42 66.99 14.48
CA LYS A 417 1.77 66.59 15.85
C LYS A 417 3.22 66.91 16.22
N LYS A 418 4.15 66.87 15.25
CA LYS A 418 5.54 67.33 15.43
C LYS A 418 5.61 68.85 15.65
N LYS A 419 4.85 69.63 14.87
CA LYS A 419 4.73 71.10 15.08
C LYS A 419 4.10 71.44 16.44
N GLN A 420 3.13 70.66 16.90
CA GLN A 420 2.57 70.80 18.25
C GLN A 420 3.59 70.46 19.35
N PHE A 421 4.48 69.49 19.11
CA PHE A 421 5.57 69.16 20.03
C PHE A 421 6.61 70.28 20.12
N GLU A 422 7.01 70.86 18.98
CA GLU A 422 7.92 72.02 18.90
C GLU A 422 7.29 73.29 19.53
N PHE A 423 5.98 73.51 19.34
CA PHE A 423 5.24 74.62 19.96
C PHE A 423 5.15 74.48 21.48
N ILE A 424 4.84 73.29 22.00
CA ILE A 424 4.84 73.01 23.45
C ILE A 424 6.25 73.21 24.03
N ASP A 425 7.31 72.94 23.27
CA ASP A 425 8.69 73.18 23.70
C ASP A 425 9.03 74.67 23.85
N SER A 426 8.41 75.53 23.04
CA SER A 426 8.61 76.99 23.06
C SER A 426 7.79 77.74 24.12
N LEU A 427 6.83 77.09 24.80
CA LEU A 427 6.01 77.72 25.84
C LEU A 427 6.75 77.77 27.19
N THR A 428 6.71 78.93 27.86
CA THR A 428 7.16 79.16 29.24
C THR A 428 6.00 78.88 30.21
N VAL A 429 5.80 77.60 30.52
CA VAL A 429 4.78 77.09 31.47
C VAL A 429 5.46 76.11 32.44
N ASP A 430 4.85 75.88 33.60
CA ASP A 430 5.32 75.01 34.68
C ASP A 430 5.76 73.61 34.20
N HIS A 431 6.93 73.16 34.69
CA HIS A 431 7.73 72.04 34.13
C HIS A 431 6.98 70.70 34.16
N ARG A 432 6.16 70.47 35.19
CA ARG A 432 5.43 69.21 35.41
C ARG A 432 4.32 69.00 34.37
N SER A 433 3.58 70.06 34.05
CA SER A 433 2.51 70.04 33.05
C SER A 433 3.03 69.86 31.61
N LYS A 434 4.23 70.39 31.34
CA LYS A 434 4.94 70.29 30.06
C LYS A 434 5.45 68.86 29.80
N GLU A 435 5.96 68.17 30.83
CA GLU A 435 6.40 66.77 30.69
C GLU A 435 5.25 65.80 30.45
N GLU A 436 4.12 65.96 31.14
CA GLU A 436 2.94 65.11 30.95
C GLU A 436 2.34 65.27 29.54
N ALA A 437 2.23 66.51 29.05
CA ALA A 437 1.79 66.79 27.69
C ALA A 437 2.76 66.21 26.64
N LYS A 438 4.08 66.32 26.87
CA LYS A 438 5.11 65.70 26.01
C LYS A 438 5.04 64.17 26.02
N GLN A 439 4.80 63.54 27.18
CA GLN A 439 4.66 62.08 27.28
C GLN A 439 3.40 61.56 26.59
N GLN A 440 2.27 62.28 26.70
CA GLN A 440 1.04 61.90 25.99
C GLN A 440 1.20 62.08 24.47
N LEU A 441 1.84 63.16 24.03
CA LEU A 441 2.07 63.43 22.62
C LEU A 441 3.09 62.46 22.00
N THR A 442 4.16 62.09 22.71
CA THR A 442 5.13 61.08 22.25
C THR A 442 4.51 59.68 22.16
N LYS A 443 3.66 59.29 23.12
CA LYS A 443 2.87 58.05 23.04
C LYS A 443 1.87 58.09 21.87
N ALA A 444 1.23 59.23 21.62
CA ALA A 444 0.32 59.39 20.48
C ALA A 444 1.07 59.35 19.13
N ILE A 445 2.29 59.90 19.06
CA ILE A 445 3.17 59.85 17.90
C ILE A 445 3.66 58.43 17.67
N SER A 446 4.16 57.73 18.70
CA SER A 446 4.63 56.34 18.59
C SER A 446 3.50 55.39 18.18
N PHE A 447 2.28 55.59 18.69
CA PHE A 447 1.10 54.85 18.29
C PHE A 447 0.70 55.13 16.84
N SER A 448 0.77 56.38 16.40
CA SER A 448 0.50 56.77 15.01
C SER A 448 1.55 56.19 14.05
N ILE A 449 2.83 56.17 14.45
CA ILE A 449 3.93 55.53 13.71
C ILE A 449 3.73 54.01 13.65
N LYS A 450 3.40 53.38 14.77
CA LYS A 450 3.10 51.94 14.84
C LYS A 450 1.93 51.57 13.93
N GLN A 451 0.85 52.35 13.94
CA GLN A 451 -0.28 52.16 13.03
C GLN A 451 0.09 52.39 11.55
N TYR A 452 0.95 53.36 11.27
CA TYR A 452 1.46 53.62 9.92
C TYR A 452 2.25 52.43 9.39
N PHE A 453 3.26 51.94 10.13
CA PHE A 453 4.04 50.77 9.72
C PHE A 453 3.20 49.48 9.67
N GLN A 454 2.24 49.28 10.59
CA GLN A 454 1.29 48.16 10.52
C GLN A 454 0.38 48.21 9.28
N SER A 455 0.09 49.40 8.76
CA SER A 455 -0.71 49.54 7.53
C SER A 455 0.07 49.24 6.25
N ILE A 456 1.40 49.28 6.31
CA ILE A 456 2.33 49.06 5.19
C ILE A 456 2.77 47.59 5.13
N GLN A 457 2.98 46.93 6.27
CA GLN A 457 3.55 45.58 6.36
C GLN A 457 2.51 44.42 6.27
N LYS A 458 1.62 44.42 5.27
CA LYS A 458 0.62 43.34 5.12
C LYS A 458 1.10 42.19 4.23
N LYS A 459 0.84 40.95 4.70
CA LYS A 459 1.20 39.68 4.04
C LYS A 459 0.03 39.10 3.23
N LEU A 460 0.35 38.40 2.14
CA LEU A 460 -0.58 37.65 1.31
C LEU A 460 -1.18 36.48 2.10
N LYS A 461 -2.51 36.43 2.21
CA LYS A 461 -3.27 35.33 2.83
C LYS A 461 -4.09 34.60 1.77
N MET A 462 -3.85 33.30 1.62
CA MET A 462 -4.58 32.42 0.69
C MET A 462 -5.67 31.66 1.44
N LYS A 463 -6.88 31.59 0.86
CA LYS A 463 -7.96 30.70 1.31
C LYS A 463 -7.88 29.37 0.54
N TRP A 464 -8.47 28.29 1.07
CA TRP A 464 -8.55 26.99 0.38
C TRP A 464 -9.21 27.07 -1.00
N THR A 465 -10.17 27.98 -1.18
CA THR A 465 -10.79 28.28 -2.49
C THR A 465 -9.79 28.87 -3.49
N ASP A 466 -8.82 29.65 -3.02
CA ASP A 466 -7.79 30.26 -3.86
C ASP A 466 -6.79 29.18 -4.36
N TYR A 467 -6.56 28.12 -3.58
CA TYR A 467 -5.76 26.96 -4.00
C TYR A 467 -6.48 26.13 -5.08
N PHE A 468 -7.77 25.84 -4.89
CA PHE A 468 -8.57 25.10 -5.88
C PHE A 468 -8.63 25.82 -7.23
N TYR A 469 -8.80 27.14 -7.19
CA TYR A 469 -8.84 27.97 -8.37
C TYR A 469 -7.51 27.96 -9.15
N PHE A 470 -6.38 27.83 -8.46
CA PHE A 470 -5.06 27.75 -9.07
C PHE A 470 -4.76 26.37 -9.69
N ILE A 471 -5.32 25.30 -9.11
CA ILE A 471 -5.20 23.93 -9.65
C ILE A 471 -6.08 23.76 -10.89
N ASN A 472 -7.25 24.40 -10.91
CA ASN A 472 -8.21 24.31 -11.99
C ASN A 472 -7.82 25.26 -13.15
N CYS A 473 -6.75 24.92 -13.85
CA CYS A 473 -6.19 25.69 -14.97
C CYS A 473 -7.11 25.78 -16.22
N PHE A 474 -8.38 25.38 -16.11
CA PHE A 474 -9.35 25.30 -17.21
C PHE A 474 -10.44 26.37 -17.22
N VAL A 475 -10.52 27.26 -16.23
CA VAL A 475 -11.50 28.36 -16.26
C VAL A 475 -10.78 29.69 -16.30
N ASN A 476 -10.98 30.38 -17.43
CA ASN A 476 -10.51 31.71 -17.79
C ASN A 476 -11.06 32.79 -16.86
N SER A 477 -10.78 32.69 -15.56
CA SER A 477 -11.28 33.64 -14.59
C SER A 477 -10.17 34.64 -14.26
N LYS A 478 -10.55 35.91 -14.32
CA LYS A 478 -9.66 37.07 -14.14
C LYS A 478 -9.60 37.42 -12.65
N ASN A 479 -9.18 36.47 -11.80
CA ASN A 479 -9.01 36.75 -10.38
C ASN A 479 -7.70 37.53 -10.17
N TYR A 480 -7.82 38.77 -9.71
CA TYR A 480 -6.71 39.70 -9.48
C TYR A 480 -5.61 39.09 -8.61
N LYS A 481 -5.96 38.27 -7.61
CA LYS A 481 -4.99 37.59 -6.75
C LYS A 481 -4.12 36.57 -7.51
N SER A 482 -4.72 35.81 -8.43
CA SER A 482 -3.97 34.86 -9.26
C SER A 482 -2.96 35.60 -10.15
N LEU A 483 -3.40 36.70 -10.76
CA LEU A 483 -2.56 37.58 -11.58
C LEU A 483 -1.42 38.22 -10.76
N GLN A 484 -1.71 38.67 -9.53
CA GLN A 484 -0.73 39.23 -8.60
C GLN A 484 0.31 38.19 -8.17
N ILE A 485 -0.11 36.94 -7.94
CA ILE A 485 0.79 35.83 -7.64
C ILE A 485 1.67 35.53 -8.85
N GLN A 486 1.11 35.44 -10.05
CA GLN A 486 1.85 35.16 -11.28
C GLN A 486 2.87 36.27 -11.61
N TYR A 487 2.51 37.54 -11.42
CA TYR A 487 3.43 38.66 -11.57
C TYR A 487 4.57 38.61 -10.55
N SER A 488 4.24 38.37 -9.28
CA SER A 488 5.23 38.32 -8.20
C SER A 488 6.15 37.11 -8.32
N PHE A 489 5.63 36.00 -8.87
CA PHE A 489 6.37 34.80 -9.21
C PHE A 489 7.48 35.07 -10.22
N GLN A 490 7.16 35.74 -11.32
CA GLN A 490 8.15 36.14 -12.33
C GLN A 490 9.24 37.05 -11.75
N LYS A 491 8.88 37.90 -10.76
CA LYS A 491 9.84 38.78 -10.08
C LYS A 491 10.77 38.00 -9.13
N ILE A 492 10.24 37.01 -8.40
CA ILE A 492 11.03 36.11 -7.54
C ILE A 492 12.02 35.30 -8.36
N ILE A 493 11.57 34.67 -9.45
CA ILE A 493 12.44 33.81 -10.27
C ILE A 493 13.64 34.61 -10.77
N LYS A 494 13.43 35.85 -11.22
CA LYS A 494 14.51 36.75 -11.66
C LYS A 494 15.50 37.09 -10.54
N GLN A 495 15.05 37.16 -9.29
CA GLN A 495 15.90 37.49 -8.14
C GLN A 495 16.54 36.26 -7.47
N MET A 496 15.97 35.08 -7.68
CA MET A 496 16.50 33.79 -7.22
C MET A 496 17.36 33.07 -8.26
N ASP A 497 17.56 33.68 -9.43
CA ASP A 497 18.47 33.18 -10.45
C ASP A 497 19.91 33.21 -9.92
N ILE A 498 20.57 32.05 -9.93
CA ILE A 498 21.94 31.90 -9.47
C ILE A 498 22.90 32.81 -10.24
N LEU A 499 22.67 33.03 -11.54
CA LEU A 499 23.48 33.93 -12.35
C LEU A 499 23.28 35.39 -11.95
N TYR A 500 22.06 35.77 -11.57
CA TYR A 500 21.77 37.11 -11.04
C TYR A 500 22.43 37.32 -9.67
N ILE A 501 22.33 36.32 -8.78
CA ILE A 501 22.98 36.35 -7.45
C ILE A 501 24.51 36.47 -7.62
N LEU A 502 25.11 35.67 -8.50
CA LEU A 502 26.54 35.74 -8.80
C LEU A 502 26.95 37.09 -9.37
N LYS A 503 26.16 37.67 -10.30
CA LYS A 503 26.40 39.03 -10.81
C LYS A 503 26.32 40.09 -9.72
N LYS A 504 25.36 39.99 -8.79
CA LYS A 504 25.27 40.90 -7.64
C LYS A 504 26.41 40.73 -6.64
N LEU A 505 26.89 39.50 -6.43
CA LEU A 505 28.10 39.26 -5.65
C LEU A 505 29.34 39.85 -6.32
N GLN A 506 29.46 39.76 -7.65
CA GLN A 506 30.51 40.42 -8.41
C GLN A 506 30.42 41.95 -8.36
N GLU A 507 29.22 42.54 -8.35
CA GLU A 507 29.06 43.98 -8.12
C GLU A 507 29.57 44.40 -6.73
N ILE A 508 29.38 43.56 -5.71
CA ILE A 508 29.94 43.79 -4.36
C ILE A 508 31.47 43.70 -4.39
N ASP A 509 32.06 42.76 -5.13
CA ASP A 509 33.52 42.69 -5.29
C ASP A 509 34.08 43.91 -6.03
N LYS A 510 33.39 44.41 -7.06
CA LYS A 510 33.74 45.69 -7.72
C LYS A 510 33.66 46.87 -6.75
N LEU A 511 32.65 46.89 -5.88
CA LEU A 511 32.52 47.92 -4.85
C LEU A 511 33.68 47.85 -3.83
N LYS A 512 34.16 46.66 -3.46
CA LYS A 512 35.37 46.52 -2.64
C LYS A 512 36.59 47.09 -3.35
N MET A 513 36.76 46.83 -4.64
CA MET A 513 37.88 47.38 -5.43
C MET A 513 37.86 48.92 -5.50
N ILE A 514 36.69 49.53 -5.36
CA ILE A 514 36.55 51.00 -5.34
C ILE A 514 36.78 51.57 -3.93
N LEU A 515 36.28 50.89 -2.88
CA LEU A 515 36.32 51.39 -1.50
C LEU A 515 37.61 51.05 -0.75
N LEU A 516 38.30 49.98 -1.15
CA LEU A 516 39.45 49.43 -0.45
C LEU A 516 40.68 49.44 -1.36
N THR A 517 41.84 49.74 -0.77
CA THR A 517 43.14 49.59 -1.42
C THR A 517 43.51 48.12 -1.61
N GLU A 518 44.44 47.83 -2.52
CA GLU A 518 44.86 46.46 -2.82
C GLU A 518 45.33 45.70 -1.56
N SER A 519 46.09 46.37 -0.68
CA SER A 519 46.53 45.80 0.59
C SER A 519 45.35 45.55 1.55
N GLN A 520 44.38 46.48 1.64
CA GLN A 520 43.17 46.31 2.46
C GLN A 520 42.30 45.15 1.98
N ILE A 521 42.19 44.91 0.66
CA ILE A 521 41.44 43.79 0.10
C ILE A 521 42.12 42.46 0.44
N LYS A 522 43.45 42.37 0.28
CA LYS A 522 44.23 41.16 0.63
C LYS A 522 44.06 40.77 2.10
N VAL A 523 44.01 41.76 3.00
CA VAL A 523 43.78 41.53 4.43
C VAL A 523 42.29 41.24 4.73
N PHE A 524 41.36 41.91 4.06
CA PHE A 524 39.92 41.64 4.17
C PHE A 524 39.58 40.20 3.75
N ASP A 525 40.23 39.69 2.70
CA ASP A 525 40.05 38.31 2.23
C ASP A 525 40.65 37.26 3.19
N TYR A 526 41.48 37.67 4.15
CA TYR A 526 42.09 36.81 5.16
C TYR A 526 41.32 36.80 6.49
N LEU A 527 40.19 37.51 6.60
CA LEU A 527 39.32 37.44 7.77
C LEU A 527 38.90 35.98 8.03
N GLN A 528 39.07 35.53 9.27
CA GLN A 528 38.85 34.14 9.68
C GLN A 528 37.43 33.68 9.36
N LYS A 529 37.25 32.46 8.85
CA LYS A 529 35.92 31.85 8.68
C LYS A 529 35.28 31.59 10.06
N PRO A 530 33.94 31.60 10.18
CA PRO A 530 33.30 31.21 11.43
C PRO A 530 33.67 29.77 11.80
N ILE A 531 34.13 29.57 13.02
CA ILE A 531 34.55 28.26 13.54
C ILE A 531 33.29 27.56 14.10
N ILE A 532 33.07 26.32 13.67
CA ILE A 532 32.05 25.45 14.28
C ILE A 532 32.73 24.73 15.44
N PRO A 533 32.36 24.97 16.71
CA PRO A 533 32.97 24.29 17.84
C PRO A 533 32.64 22.79 17.81
N LEU A 534 33.58 21.97 18.25
CA LEU A 534 33.41 20.51 18.40
C LEU A 534 32.36 20.16 19.46
N ASP A 535 32.17 21.03 20.46
CA ASP A 535 31.14 20.90 21.49
C ASP A 535 30.12 22.07 21.40
N PRO A 536 28.86 21.80 21.02
CA PRO A 536 27.80 22.80 20.89
C PRO A 536 27.34 23.40 22.23
N ASN A 537 27.76 22.86 23.38
CA ASN A 537 27.36 23.35 24.70
C ASN A 537 28.44 24.21 25.40
N SER A 538 29.59 24.43 24.77
CA SER A 538 30.63 25.29 25.33
C SER A 538 30.14 26.75 25.44
N LYS A 539 30.08 27.28 26.67
CA LYS A 539 29.55 28.62 27.00
C LYS A 539 30.44 29.79 26.52
N GLN A 540 31.32 29.58 25.55
CA GLN A 540 32.21 30.62 25.00
C GLN A 540 31.78 30.99 23.57
N PHE A 541 30.64 31.67 23.41
CA PHE A 541 30.41 32.43 22.18
C PHE A 541 29.59 33.69 22.48
N ASN A 542 30.31 34.76 22.77
CA ASN A 542 29.84 36.14 22.60
C ASN A 542 30.94 36.89 21.84
N LEU A 543 31.01 36.73 20.51
CA LEU A 543 31.74 37.68 19.68
C LEU A 543 31.09 37.82 18.29
N SER A 544 30.80 39.09 17.99
CA SER A 544 30.35 39.73 16.74
C SER A 544 30.22 38.86 15.49
N GLN A 545 28.97 38.78 14.98
CA GLN A 545 28.67 38.37 13.61
C GLN A 545 29.25 39.38 12.61
N ASN A 546 30.45 39.11 12.09
CA ASN A 546 31.02 39.88 10.98
C ASN A 546 30.81 39.12 9.66
N TYR A 547 30.39 39.85 8.62
CA TYR A 547 29.99 39.34 7.32
C TYR A 547 31.19 38.91 6.46
N TYR A 548 31.03 37.84 5.67
CA TYR A 548 32.06 37.32 4.74
C TYR A 548 31.60 37.33 3.28
N SER A 549 32.59 37.44 2.38
CA SER A 549 32.41 37.25 0.93
C SER A 549 32.70 35.82 0.52
N ILE A 550 31.83 35.24 -0.33
CA ILE A 550 31.84 33.82 -0.69
C ILE A 550 32.64 33.53 -1.96
N LEU A 551 32.87 34.52 -2.83
CA LEU A 551 33.62 34.34 -4.06
C LEU A 551 35.09 34.73 -3.84
N LYS A 552 36.00 33.78 -4.05
CA LYS A 552 37.46 33.99 -4.02
C LYS A 552 38.11 33.39 -5.26
N PRO A 553 39.19 34.00 -5.81
CA PRO A 553 39.99 33.38 -6.86
C PRO A 553 40.75 32.15 -6.34
N ILE A 554 41.10 31.24 -7.25
CA ILE A 554 41.81 29.98 -6.97
C ILE A 554 43.27 30.30 -6.61
N LYS A 555 43.54 30.54 -5.32
CA LYS A 555 44.89 30.61 -4.73
C LYS A 555 44.96 29.67 -3.53
N THR A 556 46.08 29.00 -3.32
CA THR A 556 46.30 28.10 -2.18
C THR A 556 46.25 28.88 -0.85
N ASP A 557 45.84 28.23 0.26
CA ASP A 557 45.73 28.89 1.58
C ASP A 557 47.07 29.48 2.04
N PHE A 558 48.18 28.84 1.67
CA PHE A 558 49.55 29.31 1.95
C PHE A 558 49.90 30.61 1.21
N GLN A 559 49.62 30.69 -0.09
CA GLN A 559 49.87 31.91 -0.88
C GLN A 559 49.03 33.08 -0.36
N ARG A 560 47.79 32.82 0.08
CA ARG A 560 46.93 33.84 0.68
C ARG A 560 47.46 34.37 2.01
N ALA A 561 48.06 33.50 2.83
CA ALA A 561 48.69 33.90 4.09
C ALA A 561 49.91 34.80 3.86
N LEU A 562 50.74 34.48 2.85
CA LEU A 562 51.90 35.28 2.48
C LEU A 562 51.50 36.65 1.89
N ASP A 563 50.51 36.68 0.99
CA ASP A 563 49.96 37.91 0.41
C ASP A 563 49.34 38.82 1.50
N ALA A 564 48.60 38.23 2.45
CA ALA A 564 48.02 38.95 3.57
C ALA A 564 49.08 39.47 4.55
N GLN A 565 50.18 38.73 4.75
CA GLN A 565 51.30 39.15 5.59
C GLN A 565 52.03 40.36 5.00
N ASN A 566 52.32 40.33 3.70
CA ASN A 566 52.95 41.45 3.00
C ASN A 566 52.02 42.68 3.00
N ALA A 567 50.73 42.48 2.72
CA ALA A 567 49.73 43.55 2.76
C ALA A 567 49.50 44.12 4.17
N PHE A 568 49.64 43.31 5.21
CA PHE A 568 49.52 43.76 6.61
C PHE A 568 50.67 44.71 6.99
N LYS A 569 51.87 44.51 6.45
CA LYS A 569 53.02 45.42 6.63
C LYS A 569 52.69 46.83 6.13
N ASP A 570 52.12 46.94 4.93
CA ASP A 570 51.74 48.23 4.32
C ASP A 570 50.61 48.94 5.09
N ILE A 571 49.66 48.17 5.64
CA ILE A 571 48.53 48.71 6.42
C ILE A 571 49.00 49.16 7.82
N ALA A 572 49.95 48.45 8.43
CA ALA A 572 50.49 48.76 9.75
C ALA A 572 51.36 50.02 9.77
N GLU A 573 51.94 50.40 8.63
CA GLU A 573 52.72 51.63 8.46
C GLU A 573 51.82 52.88 8.33
N ASN A 574 50.54 52.72 7.98
CA ASN A 574 49.58 53.82 7.76
C ASN A 574 48.35 53.76 8.71
N LEU A 575 48.59 53.93 10.00
CA LEU A 575 47.56 53.85 11.07
C LEU A 575 46.60 55.06 11.15
N ASN A 576 46.83 56.11 10.35
CA ASN A 576 45.97 57.31 10.33
C ASN A 576 44.64 57.10 9.58
N ASN A 577 44.50 56.02 8.80
CA ASN A 577 43.26 55.71 8.08
C ASN A 577 42.28 54.95 9.00
N PRO A 578 41.05 55.46 9.25
CA PRO A 578 40.07 54.83 10.15
C PRO A 578 39.63 53.43 9.70
N ILE A 579 39.78 53.10 8.41
CA ILE A 579 39.48 51.77 7.84
C ILE A 579 40.56 50.77 8.25
N ASN A 580 41.83 51.17 8.25
CA ASN A 580 42.96 50.32 8.66
C ASN A 580 42.83 49.90 10.13
N VAL A 581 42.48 50.86 11.00
CA VAL A 581 42.27 50.60 12.44
C VAL A 581 41.12 49.61 12.67
N LYS A 582 39.99 49.78 11.95
CA LYS A 582 38.86 48.85 12.05
C LYS A 582 39.18 47.46 11.51
N LEU A 583 39.96 47.38 10.43
CA LEU A 583 40.36 46.11 9.82
C LEU A 583 41.29 45.32 10.76
N ILE A 584 42.30 45.98 11.32
CA ILE A 584 43.23 45.36 12.30
C ILE A 584 42.47 44.86 13.53
N ASN A 585 41.52 45.64 14.05
CA ASN A 585 40.70 45.25 15.20
C ASN A 585 39.70 44.13 14.90
N SER A 586 39.42 43.85 13.62
CA SER A 586 38.53 42.77 13.18
C SER A 586 39.27 41.45 12.94
N ILE A 587 40.62 41.46 13.01
CA ILE A 587 41.47 40.28 12.94
C ILE A 587 41.74 39.80 14.37
N ASP A 588 41.76 38.48 14.55
CA ASP A 588 42.09 37.85 15.82
C ASP A 588 43.46 38.29 16.32
N LYS A 589 43.54 38.64 17.61
CA LYS A 589 44.74 39.12 18.29
C LYS A 589 45.93 38.17 18.12
N THR A 590 45.69 36.86 18.17
CA THR A 590 46.71 35.81 18.00
C THR A 590 47.31 35.79 16.59
N ILE A 591 46.48 36.04 15.57
CA ILE A 591 46.93 36.15 14.18
C ILE A 591 47.68 37.46 13.96
N VAL A 592 47.19 38.57 14.53
CA VAL A 592 47.89 39.86 14.50
C VAL A 592 49.28 39.74 15.14
N ASP A 593 49.41 38.99 16.23
CA ASP A 593 50.68 38.77 16.92
C ASP A 593 51.63 37.88 16.10
N LEU A 594 51.12 36.84 15.42
CA LEU A 594 51.89 36.03 14.47
C LEU A 594 52.37 36.82 13.24
N LEU A 595 51.52 37.69 12.70
CA LEU A 595 51.87 38.57 11.58
C LEU A 595 52.94 39.60 11.98
N LYS A 596 53.02 39.97 13.27
CA LYS A 596 54.08 40.85 13.82
C LYS A 596 55.39 40.10 14.14
N MET A 597 55.35 38.83 14.55
CA MET A 597 56.52 38.07 15.04
C MET A 597 57.69 37.94 14.04
N ARG A 598 57.45 37.97 12.72
CA ARG A 598 58.55 37.90 11.73
C ARG A 598 59.33 39.22 11.58
N LYS A 599 58.91 40.32 12.23
CA LYS A 599 59.65 41.59 12.22
C LYS A 599 61.03 41.46 12.89
N GLU A 600 61.25 40.45 13.72
CA GLU A 600 62.52 40.24 14.43
C GLU A 600 63.43 39.16 13.82
N SER A 601 62.95 38.33 12.87
CA SER A 601 63.68 37.14 12.41
C SER A 601 64.20 37.22 10.96
N LEU A 602 64.34 38.40 10.37
CA LEU A 602 64.75 38.59 8.97
C LEU A 602 66.17 39.16 8.79
N ASN A 603 67.08 38.89 9.73
CA ASN A 603 68.52 39.17 9.57
C ASN A 603 69.42 37.94 9.45
N GLN A 604 68.89 36.72 9.34
CA GLN A 604 69.71 35.54 9.07
C GLN A 604 68.92 34.50 8.29
N PHE A 605 69.60 33.91 7.30
CA PHE A 605 69.20 32.88 6.34
C PHE A 605 68.79 33.37 4.94
N SER A 606 69.83 33.45 4.10
CA SER A 606 69.80 33.32 2.64
C SER A 606 69.39 31.91 2.21
N LEU A 607 68.81 31.85 1.00
CA LEU A 607 68.37 30.67 0.26
C LEU A 607 69.50 29.64 0.06
N ASP A 608 69.14 28.36 0.00
CA ASP A 608 69.30 27.54 -1.22
C ASP A 608 68.43 26.25 -1.14
N ASP A 609 67.80 25.97 -2.29
CA ASP A 609 67.25 24.73 -2.85
C ASP A 609 66.47 23.71 -1.98
N VAL A 610 65.23 23.40 -2.40
CA VAL A 610 64.86 22.07 -2.96
C VAL A 610 63.49 22.16 -3.66
N CYS A 611 63.47 21.52 -4.83
CA CYS A 611 62.46 21.50 -5.88
C CYS A 611 61.07 20.93 -5.54
N ILE A 612 60.15 21.33 -6.42
CA ILE A 612 58.81 20.85 -6.70
C ILE A 612 58.78 19.34 -7.01
N SER A 613 57.80 18.62 -6.45
CA SER A 613 57.05 17.62 -7.21
C SER A 613 55.61 17.48 -6.69
N GLU A 614 54.66 17.60 -7.62
CA GLU A 614 53.28 17.17 -7.48
C GLU A 614 53.20 15.64 -7.46
N GLN A 615 52.44 15.05 -6.52
CA GLN A 615 51.53 13.91 -6.72
C GLN A 615 51.10 13.32 -5.36
N GLY A 616 49.82 12.96 -5.24
CA GLY A 616 49.40 11.89 -4.33
C GLY A 616 48.54 12.32 -3.14
N TYR A 617 47.23 12.34 -3.37
CA TYR A 617 46.17 12.46 -2.38
C TYR A 617 46.12 11.23 -1.43
N GLU A 618 45.88 11.53 -0.15
CA GLU A 618 45.13 10.78 0.88
C GLU A 618 45.54 9.34 1.29
N ARG A 619 46.20 9.24 2.45
CA ARG A 619 45.83 8.23 3.47
C ARG A 619 45.78 8.86 4.87
N ASN A 620 44.63 8.66 5.51
CA ASN A 620 44.32 9.03 6.88
C ASN A 620 45.29 8.37 7.88
N ALA A 621 45.91 9.16 8.75
CA ALA A 621 46.58 8.68 9.95
C ALA A 621 45.92 9.33 11.19
N VAL A 622 45.19 8.49 11.92
CA VAL A 622 44.70 8.73 13.27
C VAL A 622 45.92 8.72 14.20
N LEU A 623 46.25 9.87 14.80
CA LEU A 623 47.24 9.99 15.86
C LEU A 623 46.53 9.78 17.21
N ALA A 624 46.69 8.60 17.79
CA ALA A 624 46.45 8.35 19.20
C ALA A 624 47.81 8.23 19.89
N ILE A 625 48.11 9.20 20.74
CA ILE A 625 49.15 9.15 21.76
C ILE A 625 48.37 9.09 23.08
N ASP A 626 48.58 8.08 23.93
CA ASP A 626 49.52 8.23 25.05
C ASP A 626 49.48 7.08 26.10
N ILE A 627 50.63 6.90 26.76
CA ILE A 627 50.93 6.41 28.12
C ILE A 627 51.11 4.90 28.41
N ASN A 628 52.40 4.57 28.61
CA ASN A 628 53.01 3.49 29.41
C ASN A 628 52.44 3.33 30.83
N GLN A 629 52.31 2.08 31.33
CA GLN A 629 52.95 1.66 32.59
C GLN A 629 52.85 0.14 32.88
N ARG A 630 54.04 -0.46 33.02
CA ARG A 630 54.51 -1.46 34.02
C ARG A 630 53.86 -2.86 34.16
N HIS A 631 54.69 -3.86 33.86
CA HIS A 631 54.97 -5.14 34.54
C HIS A 631 53.99 -5.65 35.63
N ILE A 632 53.59 -6.94 35.54
CA ILE A 632 54.12 -8.07 36.35
C ILE A 632 53.41 -9.38 35.92
N SER A 633 54.20 -10.46 35.96
CA SER A 633 53.92 -11.88 35.76
C SER A 633 52.76 -12.50 36.56
N LEU A 634 52.18 -13.59 36.01
CA LEU A 634 51.80 -14.88 36.63
C LEU A 634 50.71 -15.50 35.72
N ALA A 635 50.96 -16.55 34.93
CA ALA A 635 50.98 -17.96 35.33
C ALA A 635 49.67 -18.41 36.02
N ASN A 636 48.63 -18.70 35.23
CA ASN A 636 47.84 -19.94 35.19
C ASN A 636 46.77 -19.86 34.10
#